data_AF-A0A661X6Y2-F1
#
_entry.id   AF-A0A661X6Y2-F1
#
_cell.length_a   1.000
_cell.length_b   1.000
_cell.length_c   1.000
_cell.angle_alpha   90.00
_cell.angle_beta   90.00
_cell.angle_gamma   90.00
#
_symmetry.space_group_name_H-M   'P 1'
#
loop_
_entity.id
_entity.type
_entity.pdbx_description
1 polymer ?
#
loop_
_entity_poly.entity_id
_entity_poly.type
_entity_poly.pdbx_seq_one_letter_code
_entity_poly.pdbx_strand_id
1 'polypeptide(L)'
;GDTRYIYHGNDGTSMPWNDTAQLNYLNPEVREAVLQKIIEIARQFPIIRFDAAMTLTKKHFQRLWFPEPGHGGDIPSRAEFAMSKKEFDKHFPKEFWREVVDRIQQEVPDTLLLAEAFWLMESYFVRTLGMHRVYNSAFMNMLKNEENDKYRQLIKNVLEFNPQILKRYVNFMNNPDEETAAVQFGTGDKYFGVCTMLVTMPGLPMFGHGQIEGFREKYGMEYKRAYWGEQEDQELIANHFKLIAPLLHKRYLFSEVDHFLFYDVFAPEGHVVNSIFAYSNRFKDENALVVYNNSFSAAAGWIKTSVAFKRNEQMVQSDLVNGLGLQGAAGRFVIFKDHVTGLEFIRRFEELQEKGLFVSLGAYKFNVFLGFKTVADSEAEPYAKLNQMLQGNGVPDLQVALRQIRYEPLHQTVRALLAQDFILPVLKDGLSGRTAIKKILPAFSTCCQSLVAFENLEPPAETELLSVLKKLEHFLELVQNPPLPETPKGAKTLSGLWIRLQQIFKPKPEIPNADLPFLRMFFVLQALKTVYKPPEKTDFSFLYERLLDQVFEEHLRDFTESSARDTMSIELLKILSVFEQGMEFKTNGQMRLEIENLISFEPVARYLDIHPFEGVYYFNKERFEELVYWMYFLSLLEACPKPVRKCRQKLNAMKKAENLCKKAEKTGYRWFDFLESLRGKR
;
A
#
# COMPACT_ATOMS: atom_id res chain seq x y z
N GLY A 1 49.26 -53.49 -23.03
CA GLY A 1 49.01 -52.05 -22.90
C GLY A 1 48.12 -51.85 -21.70
N ASP A 2 48.40 -50.84 -20.87
CA ASP A 2 47.58 -50.56 -19.69
C ASP A 2 46.34 -49.77 -20.11
N THR A 3 45.17 -50.40 -19.99
CA THR A 3 43.88 -49.71 -20.14
C THR A 3 43.59 -48.95 -18.85
N ARG A 4 43.37 -47.63 -18.96
CA ARG A 4 42.97 -46.77 -17.83
C ARG A 4 41.55 -46.26 -18.06
N TYR A 5 40.76 -46.25 -17.00
CA TYR A 5 39.39 -45.73 -17.01
C TYR A 5 39.35 -44.38 -16.31
N ILE A 6 38.62 -43.43 -16.91
CA ILE A 6 38.27 -42.16 -16.27
C ILE A 6 36.81 -42.29 -15.86
N TYR A 7 36.53 -42.08 -14.57
CA TYR A 7 35.16 -42.09 -14.09
C TYR A 7 34.50 -40.75 -14.34
N HIS A 8 33.28 -40.80 -14.83
CA HIS A 8 32.38 -39.66 -14.86
C HIS A 8 31.93 -39.29 -13.45
N GLY A 9 31.59 -38.02 -13.24
CA GLY A 9 30.97 -37.55 -12.01
C GLY A 9 29.65 -38.25 -11.75
N ASN A 10 29.40 -38.60 -10.48
CA ASN A 10 28.20 -39.28 -10.03
C ASN A 10 28.01 -39.05 -8.52
N ASP A 11 26.79 -38.72 -8.09
CA ASP A 11 26.41 -38.48 -6.70
C ASP A 11 25.69 -39.67 -6.02
N GLY A 12 25.56 -40.78 -6.73
CA GLY A 12 24.91 -42.01 -6.30
C GLY A 12 23.40 -42.06 -6.51
N THR A 13 22.79 -41.04 -7.13
CA THR A 13 21.31 -40.95 -7.25
C THR A 13 20.79 -41.28 -8.65
N SER A 14 21.59 -41.05 -9.68
CA SER A 14 21.18 -41.20 -11.09
C SER A 14 22.34 -41.65 -11.98
N MET A 15 22.15 -41.56 -13.31
CA MET A 15 23.21 -41.84 -14.27
C MET A 15 24.36 -40.84 -14.11
N PRO A 16 25.62 -41.26 -14.32
CA PRO A 16 26.77 -40.37 -14.22
C PRO A 16 26.72 -39.24 -15.28
N TRP A 17 27.24 -38.06 -14.95
CA TRP A 17 27.37 -36.93 -15.87
C TRP A 17 28.44 -37.21 -16.93
N ASN A 18 28.02 -37.35 -18.19
CA ASN A 18 28.84 -37.84 -19.30
C ASN A 18 29.92 -36.85 -19.80
N ASP A 19 29.95 -35.63 -19.26
CA ASP A 19 30.85 -34.54 -19.64
C ASP A 19 31.84 -34.16 -18.52
N THR A 20 31.80 -34.88 -17.39
CA THR A 20 32.68 -34.63 -16.25
C THR A 20 33.73 -35.73 -16.06
N ALA A 21 34.85 -35.39 -15.43
CA ALA A 21 35.85 -36.33 -14.94
C ALA A 21 35.99 -36.19 -13.42
N GLN A 22 35.88 -37.29 -12.71
CA GLN A 22 35.88 -37.32 -11.27
C GLN A 22 37.33 -37.37 -10.74
N LEU A 23 37.69 -36.43 -9.84
CA LEU A 23 39.05 -36.35 -9.27
C LEU A 23 39.18 -37.19 -7.99
N ASN A 24 40.29 -37.93 -7.84
CA ASN A 24 40.53 -38.75 -6.67
C ASN A 24 41.22 -37.96 -5.54
N TYR A 25 40.45 -37.57 -4.52
CA TYR A 25 40.93 -36.81 -3.36
C TYR A 25 41.74 -37.64 -2.34
N LEU A 26 41.89 -38.96 -2.53
CA LEU A 26 42.90 -39.71 -1.77
C LEU A 26 44.33 -39.31 -2.15
N ASN A 27 44.54 -38.73 -3.34
CA ASN A 27 45.84 -38.19 -3.73
C ASN A 27 46.05 -36.78 -3.12
N PRO A 28 47.05 -36.59 -2.24
CA PRO A 28 47.35 -35.27 -1.65
C PRO A 28 47.70 -34.19 -2.68
N GLU A 29 48.35 -34.55 -3.80
CA GLU A 29 48.72 -33.61 -4.86
C GLU A 29 47.48 -33.05 -5.55
N VAL A 30 46.45 -33.89 -5.77
CA VAL A 30 45.16 -33.46 -6.32
C VAL A 30 44.48 -32.47 -5.37
N ARG A 31 44.47 -32.75 -4.07
CA ARG A 31 43.88 -31.86 -3.07
C ARG A 31 44.57 -30.50 -3.03
N GLU A 32 45.90 -30.46 -3.02
CA GLU A 32 46.64 -29.20 -3.05
C GLU A 32 46.43 -28.44 -4.37
N ALA A 33 46.42 -29.12 -5.52
CA ALA A 33 46.18 -28.48 -6.81
C ALA A 33 44.80 -27.83 -6.90
N VAL A 34 43.75 -28.52 -6.44
CA VAL A 34 42.39 -27.95 -6.38
C VAL A 34 42.34 -26.77 -5.40
N LEU A 35 42.94 -26.91 -4.22
CA LEU A 35 42.96 -25.84 -3.21
C LEU A 35 43.67 -24.58 -3.73
N GLN A 36 44.83 -24.73 -4.37
CA GLN A 36 45.53 -23.60 -5.00
C GLN A 36 44.69 -22.93 -6.08
N LYS A 37 43.96 -23.73 -6.87
CA LYS A 37 43.06 -23.18 -7.88
C LYS A 37 41.90 -22.40 -7.27
N ILE A 38 41.34 -22.87 -6.16
CA ILE A 38 40.32 -22.13 -5.40
C ILE A 38 40.88 -20.79 -4.92
N ILE A 39 42.11 -20.76 -4.37
CA ILE A 39 42.77 -19.52 -3.93
C ILE A 39 43.04 -18.57 -5.10
N GLU A 40 43.50 -19.09 -6.24
CA GLU A 40 43.70 -18.31 -7.46
C GLU A 40 42.40 -17.63 -7.93
N ILE A 41 41.28 -18.37 -7.89
CA ILE A 41 39.94 -17.85 -8.22
C ILE A 41 39.50 -16.82 -7.17
N ALA A 42 39.71 -17.09 -5.89
CA ALA A 42 39.33 -16.21 -4.78
C ALA A 42 40.02 -14.83 -4.83
N ARG A 43 41.24 -14.77 -5.38
CA ARG A 43 41.94 -13.49 -5.63
C ARG A 43 41.28 -12.64 -6.72
N GLN A 44 40.47 -13.25 -7.59
CA GLN A 44 39.76 -12.56 -8.68
C GLN A 44 38.28 -12.34 -8.35
N PHE A 45 37.67 -13.27 -7.62
CA PHE A 45 36.24 -13.27 -7.29
C PHE A 45 36.06 -13.45 -5.78
N PRO A 46 35.59 -12.40 -5.06
CA PRO A 46 35.46 -12.44 -3.60
C PRO A 46 34.26 -13.27 -3.12
N ILE A 47 33.47 -13.86 -4.02
CA ILE A 47 32.34 -14.71 -3.69
C ILE A 47 32.44 -15.98 -4.54
N ILE A 48 32.48 -17.14 -3.89
CA ILE A 48 32.57 -18.43 -4.56
C ILE A 48 31.44 -19.34 -4.06
N ARG A 49 30.64 -19.88 -4.99
CA ARG A 49 29.70 -20.97 -4.73
C ARG A 49 30.31 -22.29 -5.20
N PHE A 50 30.39 -23.25 -4.31
CA PHE A 50 30.83 -24.61 -4.60
C PHE A 50 29.65 -25.49 -4.95
N ASP A 51 29.68 -26.04 -6.16
CA ASP A 51 28.74 -27.02 -6.68
C ASP A 51 28.93 -28.38 -6.00
N ALA A 52 27.81 -29.08 -5.73
CA ALA A 52 27.79 -30.43 -5.18
C ALA A 52 28.78 -30.66 -4.01
N ALA A 53 28.94 -29.67 -3.13
CA ALA A 53 30.02 -29.65 -2.14
C ALA A 53 29.94 -30.83 -1.16
N MET A 54 28.73 -31.33 -0.92
CA MET A 54 28.48 -32.50 -0.07
C MET A 54 29.23 -33.76 -0.52
N THR A 55 29.45 -33.93 -1.83
CA THR A 55 30.13 -35.09 -2.42
C THR A 55 31.60 -35.21 -2.00
N LEU A 56 32.24 -34.08 -1.67
CA LEU A 56 33.64 -34.02 -1.26
C LEU A 56 33.85 -34.02 0.26
N THR A 57 32.78 -34.12 1.04
CA THR A 57 32.92 -34.39 2.48
C THR A 57 33.49 -35.79 2.69
N LYS A 58 34.34 -35.99 3.70
CA LYS A 58 35.03 -37.26 3.91
C LYS A 58 34.08 -38.47 3.95
N LYS A 59 32.92 -38.33 4.61
CA LYS A 59 31.89 -39.37 4.70
C LYS A 59 31.33 -39.75 3.33
N HIS A 60 30.93 -38.76 2.53
CA HIS A 60 30.30 -39.01 1.24
C HIS A 60 31.31 -39.37 0.16
N PHE A 61 32.52 -38.79 0.21
CA PHE A 61 33.61 -39.20 -0.66
C PHE A 61 33.92 -40.69 -0.48
N GLN A 62 34.00 -41.18 0.77
CA GLN A 62 34.14 -42.62 1.03
C GLN A 62 32.95 -43.41 0.48
N ARG A 63 31.71 -43.01 0.81
CA ARG A 63 30.49 -43.68 0.36
C ARG A 63 30.43 -43.85 -1.16
N LEU A 64 30.82 -42.81 -1.90
CA LEU A 64 30.70 -42.73 -3.36
C LEU A 64 31.89 -43.33 -4.11
N TRP A 65 33.12 -43.25 -3.58
CA TRP A 65 34.31 -43.72 -4.28
C TRP A 65 34.88 -45.03 -3.75
N PHE A 66 34.86 -45.22 -2.43
CA PHE A 66 35.54 -46.30 -1.72
C PHE A 66 34.60 -46.87 -0.64
N PRO A 67 33.45 -47.44 -1.03
CA PRO A 67 32.43 -47.91 -0.09
C PRO A 67 33.01 -48.95 0.87
N GLU A 68 32.41 -49.13 2.04
CA GLU A 68 32.86 -50.19 2.94
C GLU A 68 32.54 -51.59 2.35
N PRO A 69 33.42 -52.59 2.56
CA PRO A 69 33.19 -53.95 2.09
C PRO A 69 31.82 -54.49 2.54
N GLY A 70 31.13 -55.21 1.64
CA GLY A 70 29.85 -55.86 1.92
C GLY A 70 28.60 -54.98 1.79
N HIS A 71 28.72 -53.69 1.50
CA HIS A 71 27.58 -52.77 1.41
C HIS A 71 27.11 -52.44 -0.01
N GLY A 72 27.70 -53.05 -1.05
CA GLY A 72 27.32 -52.85 -2.46
C GLY A 72 27.68 -51.47 -3.05
N GLY A 73 27.74 -50.42 -2.22
CA GLY A 73 27.97 -49.03 -2.61
C GLY A 73 26.79 -48.43 -3.39
N ASP A 74 26.73 -47.09 -3.47
CA ASP A 74 25.71 -46.41 -4.29
C ASP A 74 26.02 -46.52 -5.79
N ILE A 75 27.30 -46.78 -6.13
CA ILE A 75 27.79 -46.93 -7.50
C ILE A 75 28.37 -48.33 -7.65
N PRO A 76 27.72 -49.26 -8.39
CA PRO A 76 28.11 -50.67 -8.42
C PRO A 76 29.58 -50.93 -8.80
N SER A 77 30.13 -50.17 -9.75
CA SER A 77 31.53 -50.31 -10.18
C SER A 77 32.56 -49.82 -9.16
N ARG A 78 32.13 -49.28 -8.02
CA ARG A 78 33.00 -48.84 -6.91
C ARG A 78 33.18 -49.91 -5.85
N ALA A 79 32.32 -50.94 -5.82
CA ALA A 79 32.41 -52.04 -4.86
C ALA A 79 33.74 -52.82 -5.00
N GLU A 80 34.32 -52.89 -6.20
CA GLU A 80 35.63 -53.50 -6.45
C GLU A 80 36.78 -52.75 -5.77
N PHE A 81 36.58 -51.47 -5.44
CA PHE A 81 37.55 -50.60 -4.76
C PHE A 81 37.16 -50.35 -3.30
N ALA A 82 36.36 -51.23 -2.70
CA ALA A 82 35.89 -51.09 -1.34
C ALA A 82 37.05 -50.99 -0.33
N MET A 83 36.92 -50.08 0.64
CA MET A 83 37.98 -49.79 1.60
C MET A 83 37.42 -49.70 3.02
N SER A 84 38.14 -50.29 3.98
CA SER A 84 37.74 -50.18 5.39
C SER A 84 37.86 -48.73 5.87
N LYS A 85 37.01 -48.33 6.84
CA LYS A 85 37.03 -46.98 7.41
C LYS A 85 38.42 -46.56 7.91
N LYS A 86 39.12 -47.48 8.60
CA LYS A 86 40.46 -47.26 9.16
C LYS A 86 41.52 -47.02 8.08
N GLU A 87 41.42 -47.71 6.96
CA GLU A 87 42.34 -47.55 5.84
C GLU A 87 42.07 -46.25 5.09
N PHE A 88 40.79 -45.96 4.80
CA PHE A 88 40.39 -44.72 4.17
C PHE A 88 40.82 -43.49 4.98
N ASP A 89 40.64 -43.52 6.30
CA ASP A 89 41.01 -42.42 7.19
C ASP A 89 42.52 -42.15 7.24
N LYS A 90 43.38 -43.13 6.88
CA LYS A 90 44.83 -42.90 6.73
C LYS A 90 45.14 -42.06 5.48
N HIS A 91 44.40 -42.29 4.40
CA HIS A 91 44.61 -41.59 3.12
C HIS A 91 43.85 -40.25 3.06
N PHE A 92 42.74 -40.12 3.78
CA PHE A 92 41.93 -38.91 3.89
C PHE A 92 41.85 -38.45 5.37
N PRO A 93 42.94 -37.97 5.98
CA PRO A 93 42.99 -37.72 7.42
C PRO A 93 42.16 -36.51 7.88
N LYS A 94 42.05 -35.46 7.06
CA LYS A 94 41.35 -34.20 7.36
C LYS A 94 40.22 -33.96 6.37
N GLU A 95 39.20 -33.21 6.78
CA GLU A 95 38.15 -32.74 5.87
C GLU A 95 38.72 -31.74 4.87
N PHE A 96 38.55 -32.00 3.57
CA PHE A 96 39.05 -31.12 2.52
C PHE A 96 38.50 -29.70 2.66
N TRP A 97 37.19 -29.56 2.88
CA TRP A 97 36.56 -28.24 3.03
C TRP A 97 37.05 -27.46 4.25
N ARG A 98 37.44 -28.16 5.33
CA ARG A 98 38.04 -27.50 6.50
C ARG A 98 39.39 -26.89 6.12
N GLU A 99 40.21 -27.65 5.38
CA GLU A 99 41.50 -27.17 4.86
C GLU A 99 41.32 -25.97 3.92
N VAL A 100 40.31 -26.00 3.04
CA VAL A 100 39.97 -24.87 2.16
C VAL A 100 39.60 -23.63 2.97
N VAL A 101 38.70 -23.75 3.96
CA VAL A 101 38.30 -22.62 4.80
C VAL A 101 39.48 -22.04 5.58
N ASP A 102 40.32 -22.89 6.17
CA ASP A 102 41.52 -22.46 6.90
C ASP A 102 42.49 -21.68 6.02
N ARG A 103 42.75 -22.17 4.80
CA ARG A 103 43.67 -21.54 3.85
C ARG A 103 43.10 -20.23 3.28
N ILE A 104 41.80 -20.20 2.95
CA ILE A 104 41.13 -18.96 2.51
C ILE A 104 41.23 -17.89 3.60
N GLN A 105 40.94 -18.25 4.86
CA GLN A 105 41.03 -17.31 5.98
C GLN A 105 42.45 -16.74 6.19
N GLN A 106 43.48 -17.51 5.84
CA GLN A 106 44.89 -17.10 5.97
C GLN A 106 45.39 -16.28 4.78
N GLU A 107 44.99 -16.65 3.56
CA GLU A 107 45.59 -16.11 2.33
C GLU A 107 44.73 -15.07 1.61
N VAL A 108 43.41 -15.18 1.71
CA VAL A 108 42.41 -14.32 1.04
C VAL A 108 41.19 -14.16 1.95
N PRO A 109 41.34 -13.50 3.13
CA PRO A 109 40.32 -13.47 4.18
C PRO A 109 39.01 -12.78 3.80
N ASP A 110 39.02 -11.94 2.76
CA ASP A 110 37.83 -11.22 2.29
C ASP A 110 36.92 -12.06 1.37
N THR A 111 37.25 -13.35 1.15
CA THR A 111 36.46 -14.24 0.30
C THR A 111 35.28 -14.88 1.03
N LEU A 112 34.08 -14.66 0.53
CA LEU A 112 32.85 -15.33 0.95
C LEU A 112 32.70 -16.68 0.24
N LEU A 113 32.40 -17.72 1.01
CA LEU A 113 32.30 -19.09 0.51
C LEU A 113 30.88 -19.64 0.75
N LEU A 114 30.23 -20.10 -0.31
CA LEU A 114 28.88 -20.66 -0.29
C LEU A 114 28.98 -22.14 -0.70
N ALA A 115 28.43 -23.04 0.11
CA ALA A 115 28.32 -24.44 -0.26
C ALA A 115 26.89 -24.76 -0.72
N GLU A 116 26.77 -25.35 -1.89
CA GLU A 116 25.64 -26.22 -2.17
C GLU A 116 25.85 -27.54 -1.43
N ALA A 117 25.08 -27.75 -0.37
CA ALA A 117 25.07 -28.99 0.37
C ALA A 117 23.62 -29.45 0.55
N PHE A 118 23.33 -30.69 0.15
CA PHE A 118 22.06 -31.36 0.40
C PHE A 118 22.25 -32.47 1.45
N TRP A 119 21.24 -33.32 1.62
CA TRP A 119 21.26 -34.47 2.53
C TRP A 119 21.34 -34.11 4.02
N LEU A 120 20.70 -32.99 4.42
CA LEU A 120 20.63 -32.52 5.81
C LEU A 120 22.02 -32.22 6.42
N MET A 121 22.98 -31.84 5.57
CA MET A 121 24.37 -31.56 5.96
C MET A 121 24.63 -30.07 6.24
N GLU A 122 23.63 -29.21 6.13
CA GLU A 122 23.77 -27.76 6.22
C GLU A 122 24.45 -27.35 7.53
N SER A 123 23.99 -27.95 8.63
CA SER A 123 24.58 -27.77 9.96
C SER A 123 26.04 -28.23 10.02
N TYR A 124 26.39 -29.32 9.35
CA TYR A 124 27.76 -29.86 9.33
C TYR A 124 28.72 -28.91 8.57
N PHE A 125 28.29 -28.40 7.41
CA PHE A 125 29.06 -27.44 6.62
C PHE A 125 29.33 -26.15 7.39
N VAL A 126 28.32 -25.61 8.04
CA VAL A 126 28.44 -24.36 8.77
C VAL A 126 29.24 -24.52 10.07
N ARG A 127 28.93 -25.55 10.86
CA ARG A 127 29.50 -25.71 12.22
C ARG A 127 30.87 -26.36 12.22
N THR A 128 31.03 -27.45 11.47
CA THR A 128 32.23 -28.28 11.53
C THR A 128 33.23 -27.85 10.46
N LEU A 129 32.78 -27.67 9.23
CA LEU A 129 33.67 -27.31 8.12
C LEU A 129 34.00 -25.81 8.11
N GLY A 130 33.14 -24.98 8.72
CA GLY A 130 33.36 -23.54 8.86
C GLY A 130 32.92 -22.73 7.64
N MET A 131 32.09 -23.32 6.77
CA MET A 131 31.61 -22.63 5.57
C MET A 131 30.81 -21.38 5.93
N HIS A 132 30.99 -20.31 5.17
CA HIS A 132 30.38 -19.01 5.49
C HIS A 132 28.87 -19.02 5.24
N ARG A 133 28.43 -19.68 4.17
CA ARG A 133 27.02 -19.86 3.81
C ARG A 133 26.76 -21.25 3.26
N VAL A 134 25.54 -21.75 3.42
CA VAL A 134 25.12 -23.05 2.90
C VAL A 134 23.68 -23.00 2.39
N TYR A 135 23.40 -23.68 1.30
CA TYR A 135 22.06 -23.82 0.74
C TYR A 135 21.13 -24.51 1.73
N ASN A 136 19.88 -24.03 1.82
CA ASN A 136 18.84 -24.58 2.69
C ASN A 136 17.66 -25.07 1.86
N SER A 137 17.77 -26.28 1.29
CA SER A 137 16.69 -26.86 0.47
C SER A 137 15.45 -27.23 1.30
N ALA A 138 15.59 -27.35 2.63
CA ALA A 138 14.45 -27.57 3.52
C ALA A 138 13.46 -26.40 3.47
N PHE A 139 13.93 -25.15 3.27
CA PHE A 139 13.06 -23.99 3.07
C PHE A 139 12.12 -24.22 1.90
N MET A 140 12.67 -24.56 0.73
CA MET A 140 11.89 -24.77 -0.49
C MET A 140 10.95 -25.99 -0.36
N ASN A 141 11.52 -27.15 -0.03
CA ASN A 141 10.79 -28.42 -0.07
C ASN A 141 9.69 -28.50 0.98
N MET A 142 9.95 -28.09 2.22
CA MET A 142 8.96 -28.18 3.29
C MET A 142 7.84 -27.14 3.13
N LEU A 143 8.15 -25.92 2.67
CA LEU A 143 7.12 -24.91 2.43
C LEU A 143 6.26 -25.26 1.20
N LYS A 144 6.87 -25.80 0.13
CA LYS A 144 6.14 -26.31 -1.04
C LYS A 144 5.14 -27.38 -0.64
N ASN A 145 5.60 -28.37 0.12
CA ASN A 145 4.82 -29.56 0.50
C ASN A 145 3.94 -29.34 1.75
N GLU A 146 3.89 -28.11 2.30
CA GLU A 146 3.15 -27.77 3.53
C GLU A 146 3.54 -28.64 4.74
N GLU A 147 4.79 -29.09 4.77
CA GLU A 147 5.38 -29.80 5.91
C GLU A 147 5.77 -28.81 7.03
N ASN A 148 4.81 -27.98 7.43
CA ASN A 148 5.00 -26.84 8.29
C ASN A 148 5.61 -27.24 9.64
N ASP A 149 5.10 -28.31 10.24
CA ASP A 149 5.60 -28.88 11.50
C ASP A 149 7.10 -29.20 11.44
N LYS A 150 7.55 -29.82 10.33
CA LYS A 150 8.95 -30.20 10.13
C LYS A 150 9.83 -28.95 9.99
N TYR A 151 9.39 -27.97 9.20
CA TYR A 151 10.15 -26.73 9.01
C TYR A 151 10.23 -25.92 10.30
N ARG A 152 9.13 -25.81 11.05
CA ARG A 152 9.13 -25.18 12.39
C ARG A 152 10.09 -25.88 13.34
N GLN A 153 10.06 -27.22 13.39
CA GLN A 153 10.96 -27.98 14.25
C GLN A 153 12.43 -27.76 13.87
N LEU A 154 12.75 -27.71 12.58
CA LEU A 154 14.10 -27.39 12.09
C LEU A 154 14.55 -26.02 12.63
N ILE A 155 13.72 -24.98 12.50
CA ILE A 155 14.05 -23.64 13.00
C ILE A 155 14.19 -23.62 14.52
N LYS A 156 13.28 -24.26 15.27
CA LYS A 156 13.38 -24.38 16.74
C LYS A 156 14.69 -25.06 17.16
N ASN A 157 15.03 -26.19 16.56
CA ASN A 157 16.28 -26.90 16.84
C ASN A 157 17.52 -26.03 16.58
N VAL A 158 17.50 -25.23 15.50
CA VAL A 158 18.60 -24.29 15.21
C VAL A 158 18.69 -23.19 16.26
N LEU A 159 17.55 -22.61 16.67
CA LEU A 159 17.50 -21.56 17.69
C LEU A 159 17.93 -22.05 19.08
N GLU A 160 17.54 -23.27 19.46
CA GLU A 160 17.94 -23.90 20.72
C GLU A 160 19.43 -24.28 20.73
N PHE A 161 19.98 -24.63 19.56
CA PHE A 161 21.38 -25.00 19.44
C PHE A 161 22.30 -23.78 19.32
N ASN A 162 22.12 -22.97 18.28
CA ASN A 162 22.87 -21.74 18.01
C ASN A 162 22.16 -20.87 16.95
N PRO A 163 21.48 -19.78 17.35
CA PRO A 163 20.78 -18.88 16.43
C PRO A 163 21.64 -18.30 15.31
N GLN A 164 22.96 -18.16 15.51
CA GLN A 164 23.89 -17.61 14.51
C GLN A 164 24.02 -18.48 13.24
N ILE A 165 23.49 -19.70 13.26
CA ILE A 165 23.41 -20.56 12.07
C ILE A 165 22.36 -20.04 11.08
N LEU A 166 21.24 -19.46 11.54
CA LEU A 166 20.17 -19.01 10.63
C LEU A 166 20.68 -17.99 9.61
N LYS A 167 21.52 -17.04 10.01
CA LYS A 167 22.11 -16.05 9.08
C LYS A 167 23.11 -16.64 8.08
N ARG A 168 23.46 -17.92 8.24
CA ARG A 168 24.34 -18.63 7.31
C ARG A 168 23.58 -19.41 6.24
N TYR A 169 22.26 -19.54 6.35
CA TYR A 169 21.46 -20.19 5.32
C TYR A 169 21.28 -19.31 4.08
N VAL A 170 21.37 -19.95 2.93
CA VAL A 170 20.91 -19.42 1.64
C VAL A 170 19.57 -20.07 1.37
N ASN A 171 18.50 -19.30 1.56
CA ASN A 171 17.14 -19.75 1.27
C ASN A 171 16.83 -19.43 -0.20
N PHE A 172 16.04 -20.28 -0.84
CA PHE A 172 15.61 -20.11 -2.22
C PHE A 172 14.26 -20.78 -2.45
N MET A 173 13.53 -20.33 -3.47
CA MET A 173 12.29 -20.99 -3.93
C MET A 173 12.53 -21.90 -5.13
N ASN A 174 13.61 -21.68 -5.86
CA ASN A 174 14.12 -22.59 -6.88
C ASN A 174 15.61 -22.33 -7.10
N ASN A 175 16.26 -23.29 -7.75
CA ASN A 175 17.59 -23.18 -8.32
C ASN A 175 17.57 -23.88 -9.70
N PRO A 176 18.68 -23.91 -10.46
CA PRO A 176 18.72 -24.56 -11.78
C PRO A 176 18.39 -26.07 -11.78
N ASP A 177 18.64 -26.76 -10.66
CA ASP A 177 18.41 -28.21 -10.52
C ASP A 177 16.96 -28.56 -10.15
N GLU A 178 16.17 -27.58 -9.72
CA GLU A 178 14.80 -27.72 -9.26
C GLU A 178 13.80 -27.13 -10.26
N GLU A 179 12.53 -27.52 -10.14
CA GLU A 179 11.46 -26.88 -10.91
C GLU A 179 11.38 -25.36 -10.60
N THR A 180 10.91 -24.58 -11.58
CA THR A 180 10.79 -23.12 -11.39
C THR A 180 9.85 -22.76 -10.24
N ALA A 181 10.07 -21.61 -9.60
CA ALA A 181 9.21 -21.18 -8.49
C ALA A 181 7.74 -21.04 -8.93
N ALA A 182 7.49 -20.60 -10.17
CA ALA A 182 6.15 -20.49 -10.76
C ALA A 182 5.44 -21.85 -10.93
N VAL A 183 6.20 -22.93 -11.17
CA VAL A 183 5.67 -24.30 -11.24
C VAL A 183 5.45 -24.85 -9.82
N GLN A 184 6.40 -24.63 -8.91
CA GLN A 184 6.36 -25.19 -7.57
C GLN A 184 5.34 -24.52 -6.62
N PHE A 185 5.18 -23.19 -6.71
CA PHE A 185 4.37 -22.39 -5.79
C PHE A 185 3.21 -21.66 -6.47
N GLY A 186 3.08 -21.76 -7.79
CA GLY A 186 2.19 -20.92 -8.59
C GLY A 186 2.68 -19.47 -8.68
N THR A 187 1.79 -18.55 -9.04
CA THR A 187 2.07 -17.11 -9.17
C THR A 187 1.18 -16.24 -8.25
N GLY A 188 0.39 -16.89 -7.38
CA GLY A 188 -0.57 -16.23 -6.50
C GLY A 188 -0.13 -16.13 -5.03
N ASP A 189 -1.08 -16.26 -4.11
CA ASP A 189 -0.86 -16.02 -2.67
C ASP A 189 0.24 -16.89 -2.05
N LYS A 190 0.30 -18.19 -2.38
CA LYS A 190 1.34 -19.09 -1.84
C LYS A 190 2.74 -18.64 -2.25
N TYR A 191 2.92 -18.27 -3.52
CA TYR A 191 4.17 -17.73 -4.03
C TYR A 191 4.62 -16.51 -3.24
N PHE A 192 3.76 -15.50 -3.07
CA PHE A 192 4.13 -14.27 -2.37
C PHE A 192 4.29 -14.45 -0.86
N GLY A 193 3.56 -15.38 -0.25
CA GLY A 193 3.75 -15.74 1.15
C GLY A 193 5.13 -16.36 1.41
N VAL A 194 5.54 -17.32 0.59
CA VAL A 194 6.87 -17.94 0.67
C VAL A 194 7.97 -16.95 0.29
N CYS A 195 7.76 -16.12 -0.73
CA CYS A 195 8.72 -15.07 -1.12
C CYS A 195 8.89 -14.00 -0.02
N THR A 196 7.81 -13.68 0.70
CA THR A 196 7.89 -12.82 1.89
C THR A 196 8.77 -13.46 2.96
N MET A 197 8.59 -14.76 3.24
CA MET A 197 9.49 -15.46 4.17
C MET A 197 10.94 -15.47 3.68
N LEU A 198 11.16 -15.68 2.39
CA LEU A 198 12.49 -15.71 1.77
C LEU A 198 13.27 -14.43 2.10
N VAL A 199 12.65 -13.25 1.93
CA VAL A 199 13.32 -11.96 2.11
C VAL A 199 13.34 -11.43 3.55
N THR A 200 12.48 -11.96 4.43
CA THR A 200 12.34 -11.49 5.82
C THR A 200 12.89 -12.45 6.89
N MET A 201 13.21 -13.70 6.54
CA MET A 201 13.99 -14.58 7.41
C MET A 201 15.47 -14.17 7.44
N PRO A 202 16.22 -14.43 8.54
CA PRO A 202 17.67 -14.24 8.57
C PRO A 202 18.38 -15.09 7.50
N GLY A 203 19.52 -14.59 7.00
CA GLY A 203 20.32 -15.30 6.00
C GLY A 203 20.39 -14.61 4.64
N LEU A 204 20.64 -15.37 3.58
CA LEU A 204 20.74 -14.84 2.23
C LEU A 204 19.53 -15.32 1.41
N PRO A 205 18.62 -14.42 0.97
CA PRO A 205 17.63 -14.77 -0.03
C PRO A 205 18.30 -14.90 -1.40
N MET A 206 18.01 -16.00 -2.11
CA MET A 206 18.42 -16.20 -3.49
C MET A 206 17.19 -16.37 -4.38
N PHE A 207 17.13 -15.57 -5.44
CA PHE A 207 16.10 -15.65 -6.47
C PHE A 207 16.65 -16.45 -7.65
N GLY A 208 15.86 -17.42 -8.13
CA GLY A 208 16.20 -18.17 -9.33
C GLY A 208 16.06 -17.31 -10.59
N HIS A 209 16.74 -17.70 -11.65
CA HIS A 209 16.53 -17.08 -12.96
C HIS A 209 15.06 -17.19 -13.39
N GLY A 210 14.51 -16.12 -13.96
CA GLY A 210 13.12 -16.07 -14.43
C GLY A 210 12.06 -16.06 -13.33
N GLN A 211 12.46 -16.06 -12.05
CA GLN A 211 11.52 -16.12 -10.93
C GLN A 211 10.64 -14.87 -10.83
N ILE A 212 11.19 -13.68 -11.09
CA ILE A 212 10.44 -12.42 -11.01
C ILE A 212 9.52 -12.28 -12.23
N GLU A 213 10.02 -12.69 -13.39
CA GLU A 213 9.36 -12.65 -14.69
C GLU A 213 8.26 -13.72 -14.83
N GLY A 214 8.29 -14.76 -13.99
CA GLY A 214 7.30 -15.85 -13.98
C GLY A 214 7.58 -16.96 -15.00
N PHE A 215 8.82 -17.08 -15.49
CA PHE A 215 9.19 -18.12 -16.44
C PHE A 215 9.05 -19.52 -15.85
N ARG A 216 8.57 -20.44 -16.70
CA ARG A 216 8.27 -21.82 -16.33
C ARG A 216 9.28 -22.80 -16.92
N GLU A 217 10.04 -22.42 -17.94
CA GLU A 217 11.12 -23.25 -18.48
C GLU A 217 12.18 -23.47 -17.40
N LYS A 218 12.47 -24.74 -17.12
CA LYS A 218 13.56 -25.12 -16.22
C LYS A 218 14.88 -25.09 -17.00
N TYR A 219 15.78 -24.22 -16.58
CA TYR A 219 17.11 -24.07 -17.17
C TYR A 219 18.14 -24.93 -16.43
N GLY A 220 18.38 -26.13 -16.95
CA GLY A 220 19.50 -26.97 -16.52
C GLY A 220 20.84 -26.52 -17.12
N MET A 221 21.94 -27.07 -16.63
CA MET A 221 23.31 -26.75 -17.09
C MET A 221 23.56 -27.08 -18.57
N GLU A 222 22.73 -27.93 -19.17
CA GLU A 222 22.76 -28.33 -20.58
C GLU A 222 22.20 -27.26 -21.55
N TYR A 223 21.52 -26.24 -21.04
CA TYR A 223 20.86 -25.22 -21.86
C TYR A 223 21.84 -24.13 -22.32
N LYS A 224 21.83 -23.82 -23.63
CA LYS A 224 22.63 -22.73 -24.23
C LYS A 224 21.80 -21.49 -24.58
N ARG A 225 20.47 -21.62 -24.53
CA ARG A 225 19.48 -20.58 -24.80
C ARG A 225 18.13 -21.06 -24.25
N ALA A 226 17.18 -20.14 -24.09
CA ALA A 226 15.77 -20.49 -23.92
C ALA A 226 15.24 -21.19 -25.17
N TYR A 227 14.46 -22.25 -24.98
CA TYR A 227 13.70 -22.88 -26.06
C TYR A 227 12.26 -22.42 -26.09
N TRP A 228 11.74 -21.91 -24.97
CA TRP A 228 10.40 -21.39 -24.87
C TRP A 228 10.41 -19.87 -25.08
N GLY A 229 9.52 -19.38 -25.96
CA GLY A 229 9.31 -17.96 -26.18
C GLY A 229 8.38 -17.34 -25.13
N GLU A 230 8.66 -17.58 -23.84
CA GLU A 230 7.82 -17.13 -22.74
C GLU A 230 7.70 -15.61 -22.71
N GLN A 231 6.51 -15.12 -22.38
CA GLN A 231 6.27 -13.69 -22.13
C GLN A 231 6.28 -13.46 -20.63
N GLU A 232 6.82 -12.32 -20.22
CA GLU A 232 6.86 -11.90 -18.82
C GLU A 232 5.44 -11.72 -18.25
N ASP A 233 5.21 -12.25 -17.04
CA ASP A 233 3.99 -12.02 -16.28
C ASP A 233 4.04 -10.63 -15.61
N GLN A 234 3.45 -9.64 -16.27
CA GLN A 234 3.46 -8.24 -15.81
C GLN A 234 2.77 -8.06 -14.45
N GLU A 235 1.77 -8.89 -14.12
CA GLU A 235 1.10 -8.82 -12.82
C GLU A 235 2.00 -9.36 -11.71
N LEU A 236 2.68 -10.49 -11.96
CA LEU A 236 3.66 -11.05 -11.04
C LEU A 236 4.81 -10.06 -10.78
N ILE A 237 5.34 -9.42 -11.83
CA ILE A 237 6.38 -8.40 -11.74
C ILE A 237 5.88 -7.21 -10.90
N ALA A 238 4.71 -6.67 -11.23
CA ALA A 238 4.13 -5.54 -10.48
C ALA A 238 3.95 -5.87 -9.00
N ASN A 239 3.51 -7.10 -8.69
CA ASN A 239 3.34 -7.57 -7.31
C ASN A 239 4.69 -7.79 -6.59
N HIS A 240 5.76 -8.21 -7.27
CA HIS A 240 7.11 -8.22 -6.69
C HIS A 240 7.55 -6.82 -6.28
N PHE A 241 7.39 -5.83 -7.16
CA PHE A 241 7.78 -4.45 -6.85
C PHE A 241 6.90 -3.81 -5.78
N LYS A 242 5.62 -4.19 -5.70
CA LYS A 242 4.70 -3.71 -4.67
C LYS A 242 4.94 -4.35 -3.30
N LEU A 243 5.07 -5.67 -3.25
CA LEU A 243 5.06 -6.44 -2.00
C LEU A 243 6.46 -6.79 -1.49
N ILE A 244 7.38 -7.17 -2.38
CA ILE A 244 8.68 -7.77 -2.02
C ILE A 244 9.83 -6.75 -2.05
N ALA A 245 9.93 -5.94 -3.10
CA ALA A 245 11.03 -4.98 -3.25
C ALA A 245 11.18 -4.00 -2.06
N PRO A 246 10.10 -3.47 -1.44
CA PRO A 246 10.23 -2.62 -0.26
C PRO A 246 10.85 -3.35 0.95
N LEU A 247 10.60 -4.65 1.09
CA LEU A 247 11.18 -5.48 2.14
C LEU A 247 12.66 -5.78 1.86
N LEU A 248 13.04 -5.95 0.59
CA LEU A 248 14.44 -6.07 0.17
C LEU A 248 15.23 -4.79 0.46
N HIS A 249 14.66 -3.60 0.23
CA HIS A 249 15.30 -2.34 0.63
C HIS A 249 15.49 -2.23 2.15
N LYS A 250 14.68 -2.95 2.93
CA LYS A 250 14.78 -3.07 4.38
C LYS A 250 15.53 -4.32 4.83
N ARG A 251 16.35 -4.96 3.98
CA ARG A 251 17.03 -6.22 4.33
C ARG A 251 17.86 -6.14 5.61
N TYR A 252 18.44 -4.97 5.91
CA TYR A 252 19.15 -4.70 7.17
C TYR A 252 18.33 -4.96 8.43
N LEU A 253 17.00 -4.84 8.37
CA LEU A 253 16.07 -5.10 9.48
C LEU A 253 15.88 -6.61 9.73
N PHE A 254 16.15 -7.44 8.73
CA PHE A 254 15.76 -8.84 8.70
C PHE A 254 16.95 -9.80 8.62
N SER A 255 18.15 -9.33 8.25
CA SER A 255 19.29 -10.20 7.91
C SER A 255 20.01 -10.81 9.10
N GLU A 256 20.03 -10.13 10.24
CA GLU A 256 20.71 -10.56 11.46
C GLU A 256 19.78 -11.32 12.42
N VAL A 257 20.40 -12.02 13.38
CA VAL A 257 19.69 -12.90 14.33
C VAL A 257 19.65 -12.37 15.76
N ASP A 258 20.38 -11.28 16.06
CA ASP A 258 20.58 -10.80 17.44
C ASP A 258 19.28 -10.37 18.13
N HIS A 259 18.29 -9.93 17.34
CA HIS A 259 16.94 -9.60 17.78
C HIS A 259 15.86 -10.44 17.10
N PHE A 260 16.25 -11.50 16.39
CA PHE A 260 15.29 -12.39 15.74
C PHE A 260 14.59 -13.26 16.77
N LEU A 261 13.26 -13.21 16.80
CA LEU A 261 12.44 -14.07 17.63
C LEU A 261 11.41 -14.79 16.78
N PHE A 262 11.34 -16.11 16.94
CA PHE A 262 10.33 -16.96 16.34
C PHE A 262 9.26 -17.29 17.38
N TYR A 263 7.98 -17.28 17.00
CA TYR A 263 6.87 -17.44 17.93
C TYR A 263 6.04 -18.68 17.61
N ASP A 264 5.51 -19.30 18.67
CA ASP A 264 4.35 -20.17 18.54
C ASP A 264 3.08 -19.32 18.52
N VAL A 265 2.18 -19.64 17.59
CA VAL A 265 0.86 -19.01 17.49
C VAL A 265 -0.15 -19.96 18.10
N PHE A 266 -0.80 -19.52 19.18
CA PHE A 266 -1.74 -20.36 19.91
C PHE A 266 -3.17 -20.07 19.46
N ALA A 267 -3.86 -21.11 19.01
CA ALA A 267 -5.29 -21.04 18.75
C ALA A 267 -6.04 -20.73 20.05
N PRO A 268 -7.27 -20.18 19.99
CA PRO A 268 -8.10 -19.96 21.18
C PRO A 268 -8.27 -21.22 22.06
N GLU A 269 -8.21 -22.41 21.46
CA GLU A 269 -8.33 -23.70 22.13
C GLU A 269 -7.01 -24.15 22.81
N GLY A 270 -5.93 -23.38 22.69
CA GLY A 270 -4.67 -23.59 23.41
C GLY A 270 -3.62 -24.47 22.73
N HIS A 271 -3.88 -24.95 21.51
CA HIS A 271 -2.89 -25.69 20.71
C HIS A 271 -2.11 -24.75 19.77
N VAL A 272 -0.91 -25.18 19.36
CA VAL A 272 -0.08 -24.42 18.41
C VAL A 272 -0.62 -24.61 16.99
N VAL A 273 -0.86 -23.51 16.29
CA VAL A 273 -1.24 -23.47 14.88
C VAL A 273 0.02 -23.56 14.03
N ASN A 274 0.41 -24.78 13.67
CA ASN A 274 1.68 -24.99 12.96
C ASN A 274 1.71 -24.40 11.54
N SER A 275 0.56 -24.17 10.90
CA SER A 275 0.53 -23.52 9.59
C SER A 275 0.95 -22.05 9.62
N ILE A 276 0.87 -21.39 10.79
CA ILE A 276 1.24 -19.98 10.93
C ILE A 276 2.68 -19.84 11.39
N PHE A 277 3.52 -19.28 10.52
CA PHE A 277 4.85 -18.79 10.85
C PHE A 277 4.76 -17.36 11.35
N ALA A 278 5.26 -17.09 12.55
CA ALA A 278 5.30 -15.75 13.13
C ALA A 278 6.70 -15.47 13.68
N TYR A 279 7.29 -14.34 13.29
CA TYR A 279 8.59 -13.92 13.79
C TYR A 279 8.77 -12.42 13.74
N SER A 280 9.58 -11.90 14.66
CA SER A 280 9.94 -10.50 14.73
C SER A 280 11.44 -10.31 14.58
N ASN A 281 11.82 -9.12 14.13
CA ASN A 281 13.20 -8.68 14.15
C ASN A 281 13.25 -7.16 14.35
N ARG A 282 14.41 -6.66 14.77
CA ARG A 282 14.62 -5.25 15.06
C ARG A 282 16.02 -4.81 14.67
N PHE A 283 16.11 -3.60 14.13
CA PHE A 283 17.36 -2.90 13.92
C PHE A 283 17.22 -1.46 14.36
N LYS A 284 18.01 -1.06 15.37
CA LYS A 284 17.87 0.24 16.06
C LYS A 284 16.41 0.41 16.55
N ASP A 285 15.75 1.48 16.13
CA ASP A 285 14.37 1.81 16.51
C ASP A 285 13.32 1.23 15.53
N GLU A 286 13.76 0.58 14.45
CA GLU A 286 12.85 -0.07 13.50
C GLU A 286 12.61 -1.52 13.88
N ASN A 287 11.36 -1.93 13.86
CA ASN A 287 10.89 -3.26 14.24
C ASN A 287 9.89 -3.79 13.20
N ALA A 288 9.85 -5.12 13.09
CA ALA A 288 8.94 -5.82 12.20
C ALA A 288 8.36 -7.05 12.90
N LEU A 289 7.11 -7.38 12.57
CA LEU A 289 6.48 -8.66 12.86
C LEU A 289 5.92 -9.23 11.56
N VAL A 290 6.44 -10.38 11.14
CA VAL A 290 6.02 -11.09 9.94
C VAL A 290 5.18 -12.28 10.36
N VAL A 291 4.03 -12.45 9.69
CA VAL A 291 3.10 -13.54 9.97
C VAL A 291 2.63 -14.12 8.64
N TYR A 292 2.73 -15.44 8.46
CA TYR A 292 2.32 -16.10 7.22
C TYR A 292 1.64 -17.44 7.53
N ASN A 293 0.49 -17.68 6.92
CA ASN A 293 -0.21 -18.96 6.97
C ASN A 293 0.13 -19.81 5.74
N ASN A 294 1.04 -20.78 5.86
CA ASN A 294 1.38 -21.70 4.76
C ASN A 294 0.38 -22.88 4.70
N SER A 295 -0.88 -22.59 4.42
CA SER A 295 -1.91 -23.62 4.23
C SER A 295 -3.05 -23.10 3.36
N PHE A 296 -3.76 -24.03 2.73
CA PHE A 296 -5.01 -23.76 2.01
C PHE A 296 -6.20 -23.43 2.95
N SER A 297 -6.07 -23.68 4.25
CA SER A 297 -7.11 -23.39 5.24
C SER A 297 -6.86 -22.07 5.96
N ALA A 298 -7.92 -21.33 6.29
CA ALA A 298 -7.79 -20.16 7.17
C ALA A 298 -7.40 -20.59 8.60
N ALA A 299 -6.63 -19.76 9.27
CA ALA A 299 -6.16 -20.02 10.62
C ALA A 299 -6.00 -18.72 11.42
N ALA A 300 -6.17 -18.80 12.74
CA ALA A 300 -6.09 -17.65 13.62
C ALA A 300 -5.50 -18.03 14.99
N GLY A 301 -4.92 -17.06 15.69
CA GLY A 301 -4.39 -17.28 17.03
C GLY A 301 -3.63 -16.09 17.59
N TRP A 302 -3.07 -16.29 18.78
CA TRP A 302 -2.34 -15.28 19.54
C TRP A 302 -0.82 -15.48 19.45
N ILE A 303 -0.12 -14.40 19.13
CA ILE A 303 1.34 -14.30 19.18
C ILE A 303 1.70 -13.60 20.49
N LYS A 304 2.33 -14.31 21.43
CA LYS A 304 2.69 -13.75 22.74
C LYS A 304 4.13 -14.01 23.15
N THR A 305 4.52 -15.28 23.24
CA THR A 305 5.84 -15.69 23.76
C THR A 305 6.62 -16.38 22.67
N SER A 306 7.90 -16.03 22.52
CA SER A 306 8.80 -16.67 21.57
C SER A 306 8.98 -18.15 21.93
N VAL A 307 9.38 -18.94 20.94
CA VAL A 307 10.00 -20.24 21.19
C VAL A 307 11.29 -20.05 21.99
N ALA A 308 11.77 -21.13 22.60
CA ALA A 308 13.04 -21.11 23.31
C ALA A 308 14.20 -20.92 22.33
N PHE A 309 15.18 -20.10 22.70
CA PHE A 309 16.38 -19.89 21.91
C PHE A 309 17.60 -19.72 22.82
N LYS A 310 18.79 -20.02 22.30
CA LYS A 310 20.03 -19.94 23.04
C LYS A 310 20.62 -18.53 22.98
N ARG A 311 20.89 -17.94 24.14
CA ARG A 311 21.59 -16.66 24.29
C ARG A 311 22.57 -16.74 25.45
N ASN A 312 23.85 -16.42 25.22
CA ASN A 312 24.91 -16.48 26.24
C ASN A 312 24.93 -17.81 27.01
N GLU A 313 24.89 -18.93 26.28
CA GLU A 313 24.83 -20.30 26.83
C GLU A 313 23.58 -20.65 27.68
N GLN A 314 22.57 -19.79 27.71
CA GLN A 314 21.31 -20.04 28.41
C GLN A 314 20.12 -20.15 27.45
N MET A 315 19.15 -20.99 27.81
CA MET A 315 17.87 -21.07 27.12
C MET A 315 16.95 -19.96 27.65
N VAL A 316 16.48 -19.12 26.75
CA VAL A 316 15.62 -17.97 27.07
C VAL A 316 14.38 -17.95 26.17
N GLN A 317 13.34 -17.29 26.66
CA GLN A 317 12.16 -16.89 25.88
C GLN A 317 11.93 -15.40 26.10
N SER A 318 11.25 -14.76 25.16
CA SER A 318 10.90 -13.34 25.24
C SER A 318 9.46 -13.14 24.81
N ASP A 319 8.74 -12.23 25.47
CA ASP A 319 7.42 -11.82 25.03
C ASP A 319 7.49 -10.89 23.79
N LEU A 320 6.34 -10.71 23.16
CA LEU A 320 6.20 -9.92 21.94
C LEU A 320 6.57 -8.44 22.15
N VAL A 321 6.24 -7.85 23.30
CA VAL A 321 6.52 -6.45 23.63
C VAL A 321 8.04 -6.22 23.69
N ASN A 322 8.75 -7.10 24.40
CA ASN A 322 10.20 -7.10 24.49
C ASN A 322 10.86 -7.38 23.12
N GLY A 323 10.31 -8.33 22.36
CA GLY A 323 10.79 -8.67 21.02
C GLY A 323 10.73 -7.51 20.02
N LEU A 324 9.63 -6.77 20.04
CA LEU A 324 9.44 -5.57 19.22
C LEU A 324 10.16 -4.34 19.80
N GLY A 325 10.72 -4.45 21.00
CA GLY A 325 11.44 -3.36 21.64
C GLY A 325 10.54 -2.22 22.11
N LEU A 326 9.27 -2.51 22.38
CA LEU A 326 8.28 -1.49 22.70
C LEU A 326 8.50 -1.00 24.13
N GLN A 327 8.70 0.30 24.27
CA GLN A 327 8.70 0.97 25.56
C GLN A 327 7.33 1.59 25.78
N GLY A 328 6.73 1.34 26.93
CA GLY A 328 5.41 1.84 27.26
C GLY A 328 5.06 1.62 28.72
N ALA A 329 3.98 2.25 29.13
CA ALA A 329 3.36 2.12 30.44
C ALA A 329 1.85 1.95 30.24
N ALA A 330 1.17 1.48 31.29
CA ALA A 330 -0.27 1.40 31.30
C ALA A 330 -0.92 2.74 30.89
N GLY A 331 -2.01 2.68 30.12
CA GLY A 331 -2.73 3.82 29.56
C GLY A 331 -2.23 4.28 28.18
N ARG A 332 -1.19 3.64 27.62
CA ARG A 332 -0.66 3.97 26.29
C ARG A 332 -1.17 3.02 25.21
N PHE A 333 -1.03 3.46 23.96
CA PHE A 333 -1.43 2.69 22.78
C PHE A 333 -0.23 2.42 21.89
N VAL A 334 -0.29 1.35 21.12
CA VAL A 334 0.71 1.00 20.11
C VAL A 334 0.04 1.06 18.75
N ILE A 335 0.61 1.87 17.86
CA ILE A 335 0.20 1.97 16.46
C ILE A 335 1.24 1.29 15.56
N PHE A 336 0.78 0.68 14.47
CA PHE A 336 1.63 -0.01 13.50
C PHE A 336 0.89 -0.16 12.17
N LYS A 337 1.61 -0.48 11.10
CA LYS A 337 1.06 -0.59 9.74
C LYS A 337 1.33 -1.95 9.14
N ASP A 338 0.35 -2.54 8.49
CA ASP A 338 0.56 -3.71 7.64
C ASP A 338 1.04 -3.24 6.26
N HIS A 339 2.25 -3.65 5.88
CA HIS A 339 2.84 -3.36 4.58
C HIS A 339 2.03 -3.93 3.41
N VAL A 340 1.33 -5.05 3.61
CA VAL A 340 0.61 -5.75 2.55
C VAL A 340 -0.68 -5.01 2.19
N THR A 341 -1.50 -4.70 3.19
CA THR A 341 -2.81 -4.04 3.00
C THR A 341 -2.73 -2.52 3.02
N GLY A 342 -1.65 -1.95 3.57
CA GLY A 342 -1.52 -0.51 3.82
C GLY A 342 -2.34 -0.01 5.00
N LEU A 343 -3.07 -0.89 5.70
CA LEU A 343 -3.88 -0.53 6.85
C LEU A 343 -3.01 -0.28 8.09
N GLU A 344 -3.40 0.73 8.85
CA GLU A 344 -2.84 1.10 10.13
C GLU A 344 -3.74 0.60 11.26
N PHE A 345 -3.11 0.09 12.31
CA PHE A 345 -3.75 -0.57 13.43
C PHE A 345 -3.36 0.12 14.73
N ILE A 346 -4.24 -0.01 15.72
CA ILE A 346 -4.01 0.44 17.08
C ILE A 346 -4.37 -0.65 18.09
N ARG A 347 -3.53 -0.85 19.10
CA ARG A 347 -3.76 -1.75 20.23
C ARG A 347 -3.44 -1.05 21.55
N ARG A 348 -4.08 -1.49 22.62
CA ARG A 348 -3.67 -1.07 23.98
C ARG A 348 -2.33 -1.72 24.31
N PHE A 349 -1.45 -0.98 24.97
CA PHE A 349 -0.15 -1.51 25.37
C PHE A 349 -0.30 -2.71 26.32
N GLU A 350 -1.23 -2.64 27.28
CA GLU A 350 -1.48 -3.72 28.25
C GLU A 350 -2.06 -4.96 27.58
N GLU A 351 -2.91 -4.80 26.56
CA GLU A 351 -3.44 -5.93 25.81
C GLU A 351 -2.31 -6.71 25.11
N LEU A 352 -1.38 -6.00 24.47
CA LEU A 352 -0.20 -6.60 23.86
C LEU A 352 0.70 -7.28 24.89
N GLN A 353 0.84 -6.70 26.09
CA GLN A 353 1.64 -7.27 27.17
C GLN A 353 1.01 -8.53 27.79
N GLU A 354 -0.30 -8.50 28.03
CA GLU A 354 -1.02 -9.58 28.72
C GLU A 354 -1.43 -10.71 27.79
N LYS A 355 -1.92 -10.39 26.58
CA LYS A 355 -2.48 -11.37 25.64
C LYS A 355 -1.59 -11.57 24.42
N GLY A 356 -0.80 -10.57 24.04
CA GLY A 356 -0.06 -10.57 22.78
C GLY A 356 -0.88 -9.97 21.64
N LEU A 357 -0.53 -10.30 20.40
CA LEU A 357 -1.24 -9.86 19.21
C LEU A 357 -2.06 -11.01 18.61
N PHE A 358 -3.37 -10.80 18.46
CA PHE A 358 -4.23 -11.71 17.71
C PHE A 358 -4.07 -11.49 16.20
N VAL A 359 -3.96 -12.60 15.47
CA VAL A 359 -3.87 -12.63 14.01
C VAL A 359 -4.89 -13.61 13.44
N SER A 360 -5.46 -13.27 12.28
CA SER A 360 -6.39 -14.13 11.53
C SER A 360 -6.05 -14.02 10.05
N LEU A 361 -5.72 -15.16 9.45
CA LEU A 361 -5.17 -15.24 8.10
C LEU A 361 -5.98 -16.23 7.27
N GLY A 362 -6.37 -15.81 6.07
CA GLY A 362 -6.91 -16.71 5.06
C GLY A 362 -5.87 -17.68 4.51
N ALA A 363 -6.27 -18.49 3.54
CA ALA A 363 -5.40 -19.40 2.80
C ALA A 363 -4.20 -18.63 2.20
N TYR A 364 -2.98 -19.07 2.52
CA TYR A 364 -1.73 -18.46 2.03
C TYR A 364 -1.57 -16.95 2.24
N LYS A 365 -2.36 -16.33 3.12
CA LYS A 365 -2.24 -14.90 3.42
C LYS A 365 -1.12 -14.66 4.42
N PHE A 366 -0.58 -13.45 4.38
CA PHE A 366 0.47 -12.98 5.27
C PHE A 366 0.23 -11.52 5.65
N ASN A 367 0.80 -11.13 6.80
CA ASN A 367 0.94 -9.74 7.22
C ASN A 367 2.42 -9.44 7.46
N VAL A 368 2.83 -8.21 7.17
CA VAL A 368 4.14 -7.68 7.56
C VAL A 368 3.88 -6.38 8.29
N PHE A 369 3.79 -6.46 9.61
CA PHE A 369 3.57 -5.30 10.45
C PHE A 369 4.89 -4.56 10.68
N LEU A 370 4.90 -3.28 10.37
CA LEU A 370 6.05 -2.39 10.48
C LEU A 370 5.70 -1.13 11.27
N GLY A 371 6.75 -0.41 11.71
CA GLY A 371 6.63 0.94 12.22
C GLY A 371 5.88 1.02 13.56
N PHE A 372 6.11 0.06 14.45
CA PHE A 372 5.47 0.07 15.76
C PHE A 372 5.91 1.30 16.57
N LYS A 373 4.94 2.05 17.09
CA LYS A 373 5.18 3.25 17.91
C LYS A 373 4.21 3.32 19.07
N THR A 374 4.72 3.72 20.24
CA THR A 374 3.89 3.92 21.43
C THR A 374 3.39 5.36 21.52
N VAL A 375 2.07 5.57 21.44
CA VAL A 375 1.40 6.87 21.50
C VAL A 375 0.60 7.04 22.80
N ALA A 376 0.28 8.28 23.15
CA ALA A 376 -0.49 8.63 24.35
C ALA A 376 -1.85 9.21 23.94
N ASP A 377 -2.89 8.85 24.68
CA ASP A 377 -4.23 9.42 24.49
C ASP A 377 -4.27 10.89 24.92
N SER A 378 -5.00 11.71 24.17
CA SER A 378 -5.25 13.11 24.50
C SER A 378 -6.57 13.60 23.89
N GLU A 379 -7.04 14.78 24.28
CA GLU A 379 -8.21 15.40 23.64
C GLU A 379 -7.99 15.69 22.15
N ALA A 380 -6.75 16.03 21.77
CA ALA A 380 -6.38 16.31 20.38
C ALA A 380 -6.27 15.03 19.54
N GLU A 381 -5.81 13.93 20.16
CA GLU A 381 -5.64 12.62 19.54
C GLU A 381 -6.28 11.54 20.43
N PRO A 382 -7.62 11.33 20.31
CA PRO A 382 -8.39 10.45 21.18
C PRO A 382 -8.23 8.96 20.80
N TYR A 383 -7.01 8.46 20.90
CA TYR A 383 -6.61 7.08 20.63
C TYR A 383 -7.43 6.03 21.40
N ALA A 384 -7.86 6.32 22.63
CA ALA A 384 -8.68 5.41 23.41
C ALA A 384 -10.05 5.18 22.79
N LYS A 385 -10.70 6.26 22.33
CA LYS A 385 -11.99 6.20 21.63
C LYS A 385 -11.83 5.52 20.27
N LEU A 386 -10.76 5.84 19.54
CA LEU A 386 -10.47 5.20 18.26
C LEU A 386 -10.26 3.69 18.40
N ASN A 387 -9.43 3.26 19.36
CA ASN A 387 -9.19 1.84 19.61
C ASN A 387 -10.47 1.08 19.95
N GLN A 388 -11.37 1.68 20.76
CA GLN A 388 -12.67 1.08 21.09
C GLN A 388 -13.58 0.96 19.85
N MET A 389 -13.59 1.97 18.97
CA MET A 389 -14.40 1.95 17.75
C MET A 389 -13.90 0.91 16.74
N LEU A 390 -12.59 0.76 16.60
CA LEU A 390 -12.00 -0.15 15.62
C LEU A 390 -12.10 -1.63 16.02
N GLN A 391 -12.14 -1.93 17.33
CA GLN A 391 -12.27 -3.30 17.85
C GLN A 391 -11.25 -4.28 17.26
N GLY A 392 -10.03 -3.80 17.02
CA GLY A 392 -8.95 -4.59 16.41
C GLY A 392 -8.82 -4.45 14.89
N ASN A 393 -9.81 -3.90 14.20
CA ASN A 393 -9.73 -3.65 12.75
C ASN A 393 -8.71 -2.55 12.43
N GLY A 394 -8.19 -2.56 11.20
CA GLY A 394 -7.29 -1.54 10.68
C GLY A 394 -8.05 -0.47 9.90
N VAL A 395 -7.43 0.71 9.75
CA VAL A 395 -7.93 1.82 8.93
C VAL A 395 -6.87 2.26 7.91
N PRO A 396 -7.23 2.85 6.77
CA PRO A 396 -6.24 3.31 5.79
C PRO A 396 -5.27 4.37 6.34
N ASP A 397 -5.77 5.24 7.24
CA ASP A 397 -5.01 6.34 7.84
C ASP A 397 -5.57 6.64 9.24
N LEU A 398 -4.74 6.43 10.27
CA LEU A 398 -5.12 6.70 11.67
C LEU A 398 -5.37 8.19 11.92
N GLN A 399 -4.63 9.08 11.28
CA GLN A 399 -4.76 10.52 11.48
C GLN A 399 -6.07 11.07 10.90
N VAL A 400 -6.55 10.51 9.79
CA VAL A 400 -7.90 10.80 9.27
C VAL A 400 -8.96 10.29 10.26
N ALA A 401 -8.84 9.05 10.73
CA ALA A 401 -9.81 8.47 11.66
C ALA A 401 -9.88 9.22 13.02
N LEU A 402 -8.73 9.65 13.55
CA LEU A 402 -8.67 10.50 14.76
C LEU A 402 -9.38 11.84 14.52
N ARG A 403 -9.13 12.49 13.38
CA ARG A 403 -9.79 13.74 13.02
C ARG A 403 -11.30 13.57 12.86
N GLN A 404 -11.78 12.48 12.27
CA GLN A 404 -13.21 12.18 12.21
C GLN A 404 -13.82 12.12 13.62
N ILE A 405 -13.19 11.41 14.55
CA ILE A 405 -13.66 11.33 15.94
C ILE A 405 -13.66 12.70 16.62
N ARG A 406 -12.59 13.47 16.42
CA ARG A 406 -12.41 14.79 17.00
C ARG A 406 -13.47 15.77 16.48
N TYR A 407 -13.66 15.85 15.17
CA TYR A 407 -14.57 16.79 14.52
C TYR A 407 -16.03 16.32 14.43
N GLU A 408 -16.34 15.10 14.87
CA GLU A 408 -17.72 14.58 14.83
C GLU A 408 -18.78 15.51 15.45
N PRO A 409 -18.55 16.19 16.61
CA PRO A 409 -19.52 17.17 17.11
C PRO A 409 -19.80 18.32 16.13
N LEU A 410 -18.75 18.83 15.47
CA LEU A 410 -18.88 19.84 14.41
C LEU A 410 -19.63 19.26 13.20
N HIS A 411 -19.24 18.06 12.75
CA HIS A 411 -19.88 17.37 11.63
C HIS A 411 -21.38 17.18 11.87
N GLN A 412 -21.79 16.81 13.09
CA GLN A 412 -23.20 16.68 13.46
C GLN A 412 -23.97 17.98 13.29
N THR A 413 -23.41 19.12 13.67
CA THR A 413 -24.07 20.42 13.48
C THR A 413 -24.19 20.80 12.01
N VAL A 414 -23.17 20.49 11.20
CA VAL A 414 -23.18 20.73 9.75
C VAL A 414 -24.18 19.79 9.06
N ARG A 415 -24.19 18.50 9.39
CA ARG A 415 -25.18 17.52 8.89
C ARG A 415 -26.60 17.93 9.26
N ALA A 416 -26.83 18.34 10.50
CA ALA A 416 -28.14 18.82 10.95
C ALA A 416 -28.59 20.05 10.16
N LEU A 417 -27.66 20.97 9.85
CA LEU A 417 -27.95 22.16 9.06
C LEU A 417 -28.23 21.82 7.58
N LEU A 418 -27.47 20.90 6.97
CA LEU A 418 -27.68 20.44 5.59
C LEU A 418 -28.98 19.64 5.43
N ALA A 419 -29.35 18.87 6.46
CA ALA A 419 -30.61 18.12 6.50
C ALA A 419 -31.84 19.04 6.61
N GLN A 420 -31.69 20.27 7.11
CA GLN A 420 -32.77 21.24 7.10
C GLN A 420 -33.07 21.67 5.67
N ASP A 421 -34.23 21.26 5.18
CA ASP A 421 -34.76 21.81 3.94
C ASP A 421 -35.33 23.20 4.19
N PHE A 422 -34.52 24.22 3.96
CA PHE A 422 -34.95 25.61 4.08
C PHE A 422 -35.56 26.18 2.80
N ILE A 423 -35.61 25.39 1.72
CA ILE A 423 -36.17 25.80 0.42
C ILE A 423 -37.60 25.28 0.27
N LEU A 424 -37.88 24.02 0.64
CA LEU A 424 -39.22 23.41 0.56
C LEU A 424 -40.32 24.10 1.37
N PRO A 425 -40.10 24.61 2.60
CA PRO A 425 -41.15 25.30 3.35
C PRO A 425 -41.61 26.59 2.68
N VAL A 426 -40.72 27.31 1.99
CA VAL A 426 -41.08 28.50 1.19
C VAL A 426 -41.97 28.13 0.01
N LEU A 427 -41.74 26.95 -0.57
CA LEU A 427 -42.46 26.42 -1.73
C LEU A 427 -43.82 25.83 -1.37
N LYS A 428 -43.89 24.99 -0.34
CA LYS A 428 -45.11 24.27 0.05
C LYS A 428 -46.04 25.12 0.91
N ASP A 429 -45.49 25.90 1.83
CA ASP A 429 -46.28 26.60 2.85
C ASP A 429 -46.47 28.09 2.54
N GLY A 430 -45.91 28.59 1.42
CA GLY A 430 -45.99 30.00 1.03
C GLY A 430 -45.31 30.96 2.01
N LEU A 431 -44.42 30.46 2.87
CA LEU A 431 -43.69 31.22 3.88
C LEU A 431 -42.85 32.31 3.22
N SER A 432 -43.08 33.59 3.54
CA SER A 432 -42.23 34.68 3.05
C SER A 432 -40.75 34.40 3.32
N GLY A 433 -39.85 34.82 2.41
CA GLY A 433 -38.40 34.63 2.57
C GLY A 433 -37.90 35.07 3.95
N ARG A 434 -38.38 36.20 4.46
CA ARG A 434 -38.10 36.69 5.84
C ARG A 434 -38.50 35.70 6.92
N THR A 435 -39.69 35.11 6.82
CA THR A 435 -40.18 34.15 7.82
C THR A 435 -39.38 32.86 7.78
N ALA A 436 -38.99 32.40 6.59
CA ALA A 436 -38.14 31.24 6.44
C ALA A 436 -36.74 31.46 7.04
N ILE A 437 -36.11 32.61 6.77
CA ILE A 437 -34.82 32.99 7.37
C ILE A 437 -34.91 33.03 8.90
N LYS A 438 -35.96 33.64 9.47
CA LYS A 438 -36.15 33.67 10.94
C LYS A 438 -36.21 32.28 11.57
N LYS A 439 -36.78 31.29 10.88
CA LYS A 439 -36.87 29.91 11.39
C LYS A 439 -35.52 29.19 11.38
N ILE A 440 -34.65 29.47 10.41
CA ILE A 440 -33.39 28.74 10.19
C ILE A 440 -32.18 29.47 10.77
N LEU A 441 -32.29 30.78 11.04
CA LEU A 441 -31.25 31.59 11.68
C LEU A 441 -30.68 30.90 12.94
N PRO A 442 -31.49 30.34 13.87
CA PRO A 442 -30.94 29.61 15.01
C PRO A 442 -30.04 28.44 14.61
N ALA A 443 -30.36 27.70 13.55
CA ALA A 443 -29.56 26.56 13.09
C ALA A 443 -28.22 27.01 12.50
N PHE A 444 -28.22 28.06 11.68
CA PHE A 444 -27.00 28.68 11.16
C PHE A 444 -26.12 29.24 12.29
N SER A 445 -26.72 29.96 13.24
CA SER A 445 -26.01 30.50 14.40
C SER A 445 -25.41 29.40 15.28
N THR A 446 -26.16 28.35 15.59
CA THR A 446 -25.67 27.21 16.38
C THR A 446 -24.50 26.50 15.68
N CYS A 447 -24.58 26.31 14.37
CA CYS A 447 -23.50 25.69 13.58
C CYS A 447 -22.22 26.54 13.62
N CYS A 448 -22.33 27.86 13.38
CA CYS A 448 -21.19 28.77 13.46
C CYS A 448 -20.62 28.87 14.87
N GLN A 449 -21.47 28.96 15.90
CA GLN A 449 -21.06 28.99 17.31
C GLN A 449 -20.36 27.69 17.74
N SER A 450 -20.82 26.55 17.24
CA SER A 450 -20.18 25.26 17.52
C SER A 450 -18.78 25.22 16.94
N LEU A 451 -18.59 25.72 15.71
CA LEU A 451 -17.25 25.86 15.12
C LEU A 451 -16.36 26.82 15.91
N VAL A 452 -16.88 27.99 16.28
CA VAL A 452 -16.18 28.99 17.11
C VAL A 452 -15.73 28.40 18.44
N ALA A 453 -16.63 27.71 19.14
CA ALA A 453 -16.35 27.09 20.43
C ALA A 453 -15.34 25.94 20.31
N PHE A 454 -15.47 25.11 19.27
CA PHE A 454 -14.61 23.96 19.05
C PHE A 454 -13.16 24.35 18.73
N GLU A 455 -12.98 25.40 17.92
CA GLU A 455 -11.67 25.88 17.47
C GLU A 455 -11.12 27.01 18.33
N ASN A 456 -11.86 27.43 19.36
CA ASN A 456 -11.54 28.58 20.20
C ASN A 456 -11.25 29.86 19.37
N LEU A 457 -12.11 30.14 18.39
CA LEU A 457 -12.01 31.30 17.50
C LEU A 457 -12.76 32.51 18.06
N GLU A 458 -12.54 33.68 17.47
CA GLU A 458 -13.45 34.80 17.67
C GLU A 458 -14.77 34.56 16.94
N PRO A 459 -15.92 34.95 17.52
CA PRO A 459 -17.17 34.89 16.80
C PRO A 459 -17.14 35.79 15.55
N PRO A 460 -17.80 35.39 14.44
CA PRO A 460 -17.92 36.22 13.26
C PRO A 460 -18.64 37.53 13.60
N ALA A 461 -18.37 38.59 12.84
CA ALA A 461 -19.16 39.81 13.01
C ALA A 461 -20.62 39.50 12.64
N GLU A 462 -21.58 39.91 13.48
CA GLU A 462 -23.01 39.63 13.24
C GLU A 462 -23.46 40.07 11.83
N THR A 463 -22.87 41.15 11.32
CA THR A 463 -23.08 41.67 9.97
C THR A 463 -22.69 40.72 8.84
N GLU A 464 -21.68 39.86 9.03
CA GLU A 464 -21.17 38.94 8.00
C GLU A 464 -22.14 37.77 7.81
N LEU A 465 -22.53 37.08 8.88
CA LEU A 465 -23.53 36.01 8.79
C LEU A 465 -24.88 36.53 8.28
N LEU A 466 -25.30 37.72 8.74
CA LEU A 466 -26.50 38.37 8.23
C LEU A 466 -26.41 38.69 6.73
N SER A 467 -25.22 38.93 6.17
CA SER A 467 -25.05 39.16 4.74
C SER A 467 -25.32 37.88 3.92
N VAL A 468 -24.84 36.73 4.39
CA VAL A 468 -25.11 35.41 3.78
C VAL A 468 -26.60 35.09 3.84
N LEU A 469 -27.23 35.31 4.99
CA LEU A 469 -28.67 35.07 5.17
C LEU A 469 -29.53 36.03 4.35
N LYS A 470 -29.10 37.27 4.10
CA LYS A 470 -29.77 38.19 3.16
C LYS A 470 -29.69 37.69 1.72
N LYS A 471 -28.55 37.13 1.28
CA LYS A 471 -28.45 36.50 -0.05
C LYS A 471 -29.39 35.30 -0.17
N LEU A 472 -29.49 34.47 0.87
CA LEU A 472 -30.45 33.36 0.93
C LEU A 472 -31.91 33.87 0.94
N GLU A 473 -32.23 34.89 1.74
CA GLU A 473 -33.55 35.55 1.75
C GLU A 473 -33.95 35.97 0.33
N HIS A 474 -33.00 36.61 -0.36
CA HIS A 474 -33.23 37.10 -1.71
C HIS A 474 -33.51 35.96 -2.70
N PHE A 475 -32.74 34.86 -2.64
CA PHE A 475 -33.02 33.67 -3.44
C PHE A 475 -34.43 33.12 -3.15
N LEU A 476 -34.80 32.98 -1.88
CA LEU A 476 -36.12 32.48 -1.49
C LEU A 476 -37.26 33.39 -2.00
N GLU A 477 -37.07 34.71 -1.97
CA GLU A 477 -38.04 35.66 -2.55
C GLU A 477 -38.17 35.51 -4.08
N LEU A 478 -37.07 35.23 -4.78
CA LEU A 478 -37.08 34.94 -6.22
C LEU A 478 -37.75 33.61 -6.54
N VAL A 479 -37.66 32.61 -5.65
CA VAL A 479 -38.39 31.35 -5.79
C VAL A 479 -39.90 31.57 -5.64
N GLN A 480 -40.33 32.44 -4.71
CA GLN A 480 -41.75 32.80 -4.55
C GLN A 480 -42.30 33.61 -5.72
N ASN A 481 -41.47 34.50 -6.28
CA ASN A 481 -41.83 35.35 -7.40
C ASN A 481 -40.80 35.18 -8.53
N PRO A 482 -40.84 34.05 -9.26
CA PRO A 482 -39.86 33.74 -10.29
C PRO A 482 -39.76 34.88 -11.30
N PRO A 483 -38.56 35.44 -11.54
CA PRO A 483 -38.39 36.52 -12.51
C PRO A 483 -38.56 36.04 -13.97
N LEU A 484 -38.79 34.75 -14.17
CA LEU A 484 -38.75 34.04 -15.44
C LEU A 484 -40.16 33.80 -16.02
N PRO A 485 -40.43 34.19 -17.28
CA PRO A 485 -41.60 33.71 -18.01
C PRO A 485 -41.49 32.20 -18.29
N GLU A 486 -42.63 31.52 -18.47
CA GLU A 486 -42.67 30.09 -18.84
C GLU A 486 -41.95 29.82 -20.16
N THR A 487 -41.99 30.77 -21.09
CA THR A 487 -41.25 30.74 -22.36
C THR A 487 -40.62 32.11 -22.66
N PRO A 488 -39.33 32.17 -23.04
CA PRO A 488 -38.72 33.40 -23.55
C PRO A 488 -39.42 33.89 -24.81
N LYS A 489 -39.62 35.21 -24.94
CA LYS A 489 -40.18 35.81 -26.17
C LYS A 489 -39.36 35.39 -27.40
N GLY A 490 -40.01 34.67 -28.32
CA GLY A 490 -39.44 34.24 -29.60
C GLY A 490 -38.76 32.87 -29.62
N ALA A 491 -38.79 32.09 -28.52
CA ALA A 491 -38.21 30.75 -28.49
C ALA A 491 -39.20 29.68 -28.97
N LYS A 492 -38.83 28.87 -29.97
CA LYS A 492 -39.57 27.66 -30.39
C LYS A 492 -39.25 26.46 -29.49
N THR A 493 -38.09 26.46 -28.82
CA THR A 493 -37.59 25.39 -27.95
C THR A 493 -36.74 26.02 -26.86
N LEU A 494 -36.82 25.52 -25.62
CA LEU A 494 -36.03 26.01 -24.49
C LEU A 494 -34.63 25.37 -24.50
N SER A 495 -33.59 26.15 -24.17
CA SER A 495 -32.24 25.61 -23.98
C SER A 495 -32.16 24.79 -22.69
N GLY A 496 -31.19 23.86 -22.62
CA GLY A 496 -30.96 23.05 -21.40
C GLY A 496 -30.68 23.91 -20.16
N LEU A 497 -29.86 24.96 -20.32
CA LEU A 497 -29.60 25.92 -19.24
C LEU A 497 -30.87 26.64 -18.78
N TRP A 498 -31.78 27.00 -19.69
CA TRP A 498 -33.04 27.67 -19.34
C TRP A 498 -33.99 26.74 -18.58
N ILE A 499 -34.09 25.48 -19.01
CA ILE A 499 -34.91 24.46 -18.34
C ILE A 499 -34.40 24.27 -16.91
N ARG A 500 -33.08 24.14 -16.74
CA ARG A 500 -32.45 23.98 -15.43
C ARG A 500 -32.69 25.19 -14.52
N LEU A 501 -32.55 26.42 -15.06
CA LEU A 501 -32.86 27.65 -14.34
C LEU A 501 -34.35 27.74 -13.95
N GLN A 502 -35.27 27.25 -14.77
CA GLN A 502 -36.67 27.14 -14.39
C GLN A 502 -36.88 26.13 -13.27
N GLN A 503 -36.17 24.99 -13.29
CA GLN A 503 -36.26 23.96 -12.24
C GLN A 503 -35.75 24.46 -10.89
N ILE A 504 -34.73 25.33 -10.83
CA ILE A 504 -34.21 25.86 -9.56
C ILE A 504 -35.11 26.95 -8.95
N PHE A 505 -35.78 27.78 -9.77
CA PHE A 505 -36.71 28.83 -9.29
C PHE A 505 -38.17 28.37 -9.18
N LYS A 506 -38.57 27.33 -9.92
CA LYS A 506 -39.88 26.66 -9.84
C LYS A 506 -39.69 25.16 -9.61
N PRO A 507 -39.04 24.75 -8.52
CA PRO A 507 -38.84 23.33 -8.24
C PRO A 507 -40.19 22.67 -8.00
N LYS A 508 -40.38 21.50 -8.60
CA LYS A 508 -41.53 20.64 -8.37
C LYS A 508 -41.15 19.62 -7.31
N PRO A 509 -41.84 19.52 -6.16
CA PRO A 509 -41.47 18.60 -5.08
C PRO A 509 -41.38 17.13 -5.53
N GLU A 510 -42.11 16.76 -6.57
CA GLU A 510 -42.15 15.40 -7.13
C GLU A 510 -40.99 15.11 -8.10
N ILE A 511 -40.24 16.14 -8.52
CA ILE A 511 -39.13 16.01 -9.47
C ILE A 511 -37.82 16.29 -8.73
N PRO A 512 -36.92 15.29 -8.61
CA PRO A 512 -35.60 15.50 -8.03
C PRO A 512 -34.85 16.63 -8.75
N ASN A 513 -34.29 17.56 -7.97
CA ASN A 513 -33.46 18.63 -8.49
C ASN A 513 -32.11 18.62 -7.75
N ALA A 514 -31.07 18.17 -8.44
CA ALA A 514 -29.71 18.08 -7.91
C ALA A 514 -29.08 19.44 -7.56
N ASP A 515 -29.61 20.55 -8.09
CA ASP A 515 -29.11 21.89 -7.78
C ASP A 515 -29.52 22.36 -6.39
N LEU A 516 -30.62 21.85 -5.84
CA LEU A 516 -31.12 22.29 -4.52
C LEU A 516 -30.21 21.84 -3.37
N PRO A 517 -29.80 20.55 -3.25
CA PRO A 517 -28.81 20.12 -2.27
C PRO A 517 -27.48 20.86 -2.42
N PHE A 518 -27.01 21.04 -3.66
CA PHE A 518 -25.77 21.78 -3.94
C PHE A 518 -25.87 23.25 -3.47
N LEU A 519 -27.00 23.91 -3.71
CA LEU A 519 -27.21 25.28 -3.25
C LEU A 519 -27.26 25.38 -1.72
N ARG A 520 -27.76 24.36 -1.02
CA ARG A 520 -27.67 24.31 0.46
C ARG A 520 -26.23 24.25 0.91
N MET A 521 -25.43 23.38 0.31
CA MET A 521 -24.00 23.31 0.60
C MET A 521 -23.31 24.65 0.37
N PHE A 522 -23.67 25.36 -0.70
CA PHE A 522 -23.12 26.69 -0.98
C PHE A 522 -23.42 27.69 0.15
N PHE A 523 -24.66 27.80 0.62
CA PHE A 523 -25.01 28.71 1.70
C PHE A 523 -24.43 28.28 3.05
N VAL A 524 -24.36 26.97 3.33
CA VAL A 524 -23.71 26.46 4.54
C VAL A 524 -22.22 26.76 4.53
N LEU A 525 -21.52 26.50 3.42
CA LEU A 525 -20.11 26.85 3.26
C LEU A 525 -19.88 28.35 3.45
N GLN A 526 -20.73 29.19 2.85
CA GLN A 526 -20.64 30.63 2.99
C GLN A 526 -20.79 31.08 4.45
N ALA A 527 -21.72 30.49 5.19
CA ALA A 527 -21.88 30.78 6.61
C ALA A 527 -20.65 30.34 7.42
N LEU A 528 -20.11 29.14 7.16
CA LEU A 528 -18.90 28.66 7.83
C LEU A 528 -17.68 29.54 7.54
N LYS A 529 -17.53 30.04 6.30
CA LYS A 529 -16.46 30.98 5.91
C LYS A 529 -16.48 32.26 6.74
N THR A 530 -17.65 32.75 7.18
CA THR A 530 -17.73 33.96 7.99
C THR A 530 -16.98 33.85 9.32
N VAL A 531 -16.80 32.62 9.84
CA VAL A 531 -16.08 32.37 11.09
C VAL A 531 -14.56 32.59 10.94
N TYR A 532 -14.02 32.55 9.71
CA TYR A 532 -12.59 32.65 9.46
C TYR A 532 -12.20 34.06 8.96
N LYS A 533 -11.17 34.69 9.57
CA LYS A 533 -10.67 36.03 9.20
C LYS A 533 -9.28 36.00 8.52
N PRO A 534 -9.03 36.84 7.49
CA PRO A 534 -10.03 37.58 6.73
C PRO A 534 -10.83 36.61 5.83
N PRO A 535 -12.15 36.84 5.65
CA PRO A 535 -13.04 35.97 4.86
C PRO A 535 -12.68 35.90 3.36
N GLU A 536 -11.75 36.76 2.92
CA GLU A 536 -11.24 36.83 1.54
C GLU A 536 -10.08 35.85 1.25
N LYS A 537 -9.55 35.13 2.25
CA LYS A 537 -8.50 34.13 1.97
C LYS A 537 -9.07 32.99 1.12
N THR A 538 -8.47 32.77 -0.04
CA THR A 538 -8.62 31.59 -0.92
C THR A 538 -8.13 30.29 -0.28
N ASP A 539 -7.92 30.27 1.04
CA ASP A 539 -7.41 29.12 1.77
C ASP A 539 -8.58 28.22 2.20
N PHE A 540 -8.73 27.11 1.49
CA PHE A 540 -9.72 26.06 1.78
C PHE A 540 -9.16 24.95 2.67
N SER A 541 -7.98 25.15 3.29
CA SER A 541 -7.41 24.23 4.28
C SER A 541 -8.43 23.87 5.34
N PHE A 542 -9.28 24.83 5.74
CA PHE A 542 -10.27 24.58 6.77
C PHE A 542 -11.29 23.49 6.41
N LEU A 543 -11.60 23.28 5.12
CA LEU A 543 -12.48 22.20 4.70
C LEU A 543 -11.82 20.84 4.91
N TYR A 544 -10.56 20.70 4.50
CA TYR A 544 -9.82 19.43 4.50
C TYR A 544 -9.24 19.06 5.86
N GLU A 545 -8.74 20.05 6.60
CA GLU A 545 -8.20 19.84 7.95
C GLU A 545 -9.28 19.31 8.89
N ARG A 546 -10.52 19.76 8.69
CA ARG A 546 -11.70 19.43 9.51
C ARG A 546 -12.59 18.38 8.87
N LEU A 547 -12.22 17.83 7.72
CA LEU A 547 -12.97 16.81 6.98
C LEU A 547 -14.41 17.23 6.64
N LEU A 548 -14.65 18.53 6.46
CA LEU A 548 -15.96 19.07 6.06
C LEU A 548 -16.28 18.75 4.60
N ASP A 549 -15.25 18.57 3.77
CA ASP A 549 -15.37 18.02 2.42
C ASP A 549 -16.07 16.65 2.45
N GLN A 550 -15.68 15.75 3.36
CA GLN A 550 -16.33 14.44 3.50
C GLN A 550 -17.81 14.56 3.89
N VAL A 551 -18.14 15.47 4.82
CA VAL A 551 -19.53 15.73 5.22
C VAL A 551 -20.37 16.27 4.06
N PHE A 552 -19.78 17.14 3.25
CA PHE A 552 -20.43 17.67 2.06
C PHE A 552 -20.62 16.61 0.96
N GLU A 553 -19.63 15.73 0.76
CA GLU A 553 -19.76 14.59 -0.16
C GLU A 553 -20.84 13.60 0.33
N GLU A 554 -20.88 13.28 1.63
CA GLU A 554 -21.94 12.47 2.24
C GLU A 554 -23.33 13.03 1.92
N HIS A 555 -23.52 14.35 2.08
CA HIS A 555 -24.79 15.00 1.77
C HIS A 555 -25.18 14.86 0.30
N LEU A 556 -24.24 14.90 -0.65
CA LEU A 556 -24.54 14.76 -2.08
C LEU A 556 -24.91 13.33 -2.49
N ARG A 557 -24.35 12.32 -1.82
CA ARG A 557 -24.67 10.91 -2.07
C ARG A 557 -26.14 10.58 -1.81
N ASP A 558 -26.77 11.28 -0.86
CA ASP A 558 -28.20 11.14 -0.61
C ASP A 558 -29.07 11.60 -1.79
N PHE A 559 -28.50 12.34 -2.76
CA PHE A 559 -29.22 12.91 -3.92
C PHE A 559 -28.63 12.52 -5.28
N THR A 560 -27.50 11.81 -5.34
CA THR A 560 -26.83 11.44 -6.60
C THR A 560 -26.26 10.02 -6.56
N GLU A 561 -26.23 9.33 -7.71
CA GLU A 561 -25.80 7.92 -7.80
C GLU A 561 -24.28 7.71 -8.02
N SER A 562 -23.45 8.76 -8.09
CA SER A 562 -22.04 8.65 -8.51
C SER A 562 -21.04 9.42 -7.65
N SER A 563 -20.11 8.70 -7.01
CA SER A 563 -19.05 9.27 -6.14
C SER A 563 -18.05 10.18 -6.85
N ALA A 564 -17.73 9.94 -8.12
CA ALA A 564 -16.85 10.81 -8.89
C ALA A 564 -17.44 12.22 -9.09
N ARG A 565 -18.77 12.32 -9.08
CA ARG A 565 -19.49 13.59 -9.15
C ARG A 565 -19.40 14.39 -7.86
N ASP A 566 -19.16 13.74 -6.73
CA ASP A 566 -19.11 14.39 -5.41
C ASP A 566 -17.84 15.24 -5.25
N THR A 567 -16.66 14.68 -5.49
CA THR A 567 -15.39 15.42 -5.36
C THR A 567 -15.31 16.60 -6.35
N MET A 568 -15.86 16.45 -7.56
CA MET A 568 -15.98 17.55 -8.52
C MET A 568 -16.95 18.63 -8.04
N SER A 569 -18.04 18.24 -7.37
CA SER A 569 -18.96 19.19 -6.74
C SER A 569 -18.28 20.00 -5.65
N ILE A 570 -17.36 19.41 -4.88
CA ILE A 570 -16.58 20.15 -3.87
C ILE A 570 -15.65 21.19 -4.53
N GLU A 571 -14.96 20.84 -5.62
CA GLU A 571 -14.13 21.83 -6.35
C GLU A 571 -14.98 22.99 -6.91
N LEU A 572 -16.13 22.68 -7.49
CA LEU A 572 -17.08 23.71 -7.94
C LEU A 572 -17.55 24.59 -6.77
N LEU A 573 -17.87 23.99 -5.62
CA LEU A 573 -18.30 24.69 -4.42
C LEU A 573 -17.25 25.71 -3.95
N LYS A 574 -15.96 25.34 -3.95
CA LYS A 574 -14.86 26.25 -3.65
C LYS A 574 -14.80 27.42 -4.63
N ILE A 575 -14.85 27.13 -5.93
CA ILE A 575 -14.80 28.15 -6.98
C ILE A 575 -15.92 29.16 -6.77
N LEU A 576 -17.16 28.69 -6.61
CA LEU A 576 -18.32 29.56 -6.40
C LEU A 576 -18.22 30.36 -5.10
N SER A 577 -17.57 29.80 -4.08
CA SER A 577 -17.37 30.52 -2.83
C SER A 577 -16.30 31.63 -2.89
N VAL A 578 -15.43 31.64 -3.91
CA VAL A 578 -14.52 32.76 -4.19
C VAL A 578 -15.20 33.77 -5.12
N PHE A 579 -15.88 33.29 -6.16
CA PHE A 579 -16.54 34.10 -7.17
C PHE A 579 -18.04 34.30 -6.86
N GLU A 580 -18.34 34.79 -5.65
CA GLU A 580 -19.71 34.86 -5.11
C GLU A 580 -20.67 35.73 -5.92
N GLN A 581 -20.15 36.69 -6.69
CA GLN A 581 -20.92 37.59 -7.54
C GLN A 581 -21.20 37.00 -8.92
N GLY A 582 -20.60 35.85 -9.26
CA GLY A 582 -20.68 35.24 -10.57
C GLY A 582 -20.00 36.06 -11.68
N MET A 583 -20.40 35.81 -12.93
CA MET A 583 -19.89 36.50 -14.13
C MET A 583 -20.94 37.46 -14.70
N GLU A 584 -20.53 38.61 -15.24
CA GLU A 584 -21.50 39.62 -15.72
C GLU A 584 -22.04 39.33 -17.13
N PHE A 585 -21.32 38.53 -17.94
CA PHE A 585 -21.67 38.19 -19.32
C PHE A 585 -22.05 39.41 -20.18
N LYS A 586 -21.23 40.46 -20.21
CA LYS A 586 -21.51 41.70 -20.95
C LYS A 586 -21.00 41.69 -22.39
N THR A 587 -19.70 41.75 -22.61
CA THR A 587 -19.07 41.78 -23.95
C THR A 587 -18.11 40.61 -24.10
N ASN A 588 -17.73 40.25 -25.34
CA ASN A 588 -16.75 39.17 -25.56
C ASN A 588 -15.42 39.46 -24.86
N GLY A 589 -14.92 40.69 -24.93
CA GLY A 589 -13.68 41.10 -24.26
C GLY A 589 -13.78 41.01 -22.73
N GLN A 590 -14.92 41.39 -22.16
CA GLN A 590 -15.12 41.26 -20.71
C GLN A 590 -15.25 39.80 -20.26
N MET A 591 -16.00 38.97 -21.01
CA MET A 591 -16.08 37.52 -20.73
C MET A 591 -14.71 36.85 -20.82
N ARG A 592 -13.87 37.27 -21.77
CA ARG A 592 -12.48 36.79 -21.85
C ARG A 592 -11.71 37.12 -20.57
N LEU A 593 -11.78 38.37 -20.12
CA LEU A 593 -11.10 38.81 -18.89
C LEU A 593 -11.62 38.07 -17.65
N GLU A 594 -12.93 37.86 -17.55
CA GLU A 594 -13.54 37.10 -16.45
C GLU A 594 -13.08 35.64 -16.44
N ILE A 595 -12.97 34.98 -17.61
CA ILE A 595 -12.47 33.60 -17.73
C ILE A 595 -10.96 33.51 -17.45
N GLU A 596 -10.19 34.48 -17.94
CA GLU A 596 -8.75 34.59 -17.63
C GLU A 596 -8.53 34.83 -16.13
N ASN A 597 -9.42 35.57 -15.46
CA ASN A 597 -9.39 35.71 -14.00
C ASN A 597 -9.76 34.40 -13.29
N LEU A 598 -10.81 33.71 -13.75
CA LEU A 598 -11.19 32.40 -13.20
C LEU A 598 -10.04 31.39 -13.30
N ILE A 599 -9.39 31.26 -14.46
CA ILE A 599 -8.31 30.27 -14.64
C ILE A 599 -7.06 30.58 -13.81
N SER A 600 -6.85 31.84 -13.43
CA SER A 600 -5.76 32.22 -12.54
C SER A 600 -5.91 31.61 -11.14
N PHE A 601 -7.14 31.21 -10.78
CA PHE A 601 -7.43 30.45 -9.57
C PHE A 601 -7.24 28.96 -9.82
N GLU A 602 -6.20 28.38 -9.22
CA GLU A 602 -5.74 26.99 -9.45
C GLU A 602 -6.84 25.91 -9.35
N PRO A 603 -7.83 26.00 -8.44
CA PRO A 603 -8.99 25.09 -8.43
C PRO A 603 -9.83 25.09 -9.72
N VAL A 604 -9.92 26.21 -10.44
CA VAL A 604 -10.67 26.27 -11.71
C VAL A 604 -10.00 25.43 -12.79
N ALA A 605 -8.67 25.50 -12.90
CA ALA A 605 -7.94 24.70 -13.89
C ALA A 605 -8.06 23.19 -13.62
N ARG A 606 -7.98 22.79 -12.34
CA ARG A 606 -8.21 21.40 -11.91
C ARG A 606 -9.64 20.96 -12.16
N TYR A 607 -10.62 21.81 -11.81
CA TYR A 607 -12.02 21.53 -12.05
C TYR A 607 -12.29 21.36 -13.55
N LEU A 608 -11.80 22.25 -14.41
CA LEU A 608 -12.00 22.15 -15.86
C LEU A 608 -11.23 21.00 -16.52
N ASP A 609 -10.37 20.28 -15.78
CA ASP A 609 -9.56 19.16 -16.27
C ASP A 609 -8.75 19.53 -17.50
N ILE A 610 -8.00 20.63 -17.42
CA ILE A 610 -7.21 21.11 -18.54
C ILE A 610 -6.02 20.20 -18.76
N HIS A 611 -6.03 19.44 -19.86
CA HIS A 611 -5.03 18.43 -20.15
C HIS A 611 -4.46 18.55 -21.58
N PRO A 612 -3.18 18.19 -21.77
CA PRO A 612 -2.58 18.16 -23.09
C PRO A 612 -2.90 16.86 -23.85
N PHE A 613 -3.22 16.98 -25.13
CA PHE A 613 -3.28 15.86 -26.07
C PHE A 613 -2.69 16.32 -27.41
N GLU A 614 -1.65 15.64 -27.89
CA GLU A 614 -0.91 15.97 -29.13
C GLU A 614 -0.45 17.45 -29.22
N GLY A 615 -0.04 18.05 -28.09
CA GLY A 615 0.40 19.44 -28.02
C GLY A 615 -0.72 20.49 -28.01
N VAL A 616 -1.99 20.06 -27.98
CA VAL A 616 -3.17 20.92 -27.85
C VAL A 616 -3.77 20.75 -26.44
N TYR A 617 -4.17 21.86 -25.82
CA TYR A 617 -4.80 21.83 -24.50
C TYR A 617 -6.33 21.80 -24.64
N TYR A 618 -6.94 20.79 -24.05
CA TYR A 618 -8.39 20.59 -24.01
C TYR A 618 -8.92 20.83 -22.61
N PHE A 619 -10.19 21.21 -22.49
CA PHE A 619 -10.90 21.29 -21.22
C PHE A 619 -12.22 20.51 -21.29
N ASN A 620 -12.71 20.03 -20.15
CA ASN A 620 -13.90 19.19 -20.09
C ASN A 620 -15.19 19.99 -20.39
N LYS A 621 -15.99 19.47 -21.33
CA LYS A 621 -17.25 20.08 -21.78
C LYS A 621 -18.25 20.25 -20.65
N GLU A 622 -18.63 19.16 -20.00
CA GLU A 622 -19.70 19.12 -19.01
C GLU A 622 -19.37 20.03 -17.83
N ARG A 623 -18.11 20.01 -17.38
CA ARG A 623 -17.62 20.86 -16.28
C ARG A 623 -17.60 22.33 -16.65
N PHE A 624 -17.22 22.68 -17.88
CA PHE A 624 -17.27 24.08 -18.32
C PHE A 624 -18.70 24.61 -18.40
N GLU A 625 -19.63 23.83 -18.95
CA GLU A 625 -21.04 24.21 -19.03
C GLU A 625 -21.68 24.34 -17.64
N GLU A 626 -21.32 23.47 -16.70
CA GLU A 626 -21.70 23.52 -15.29
C GLU A 626 -21.18 24.80 -14.61
N LEU A 627 -19.90 25.13 -14.79
CA LEU A 627 -19.30 26.35 -14.25
C LEU A 627 -19.99 27.61 -14.77
N VAL A 628 -20.23 27.68 -16.08
CA VAL A 628 -20.92 28.82 -16.72
C VAL A 628 -22.34 28.97 -16.19
N TYR A 629 -23.07 27.86 -16.00
CA TYR A 629 -24.41 27.87 -15.41
C TYR A 629 -24.41 28.51 -14.02
N TRP A 630 -23.56 28.02 -13.10
CA TRP A 630 -23.53 28.53 -11.73
C TRP A 630 -23.02 29.96 -11.64
N MET A 631 -22.03 30.35 -12.45
CA MET A 631 -21.55 31.73 -12.54
C MET A 631 -22.64 32.69 -13.04
N TYR A 632 -23.49 32.23 -13.96
CA TYR A 632 -24.66 32.98 -14.38
C TYR A 632 -25.72 33.05 -13.27
N PHE A 633 -25.99 31.94 -12.59
CA PHE A 633 -26.94 31.88 -11.49
C PHE A 633 -26.57 32.84 -10.35
N LEU A 634 -25.32 32.86 -9.89
CA LEU A 634 -24.85 33.78 -8.86
C LEU A 634 -24.95 35.26 -9.31
N SER A 635 -24.60 35.56 -10.56
CA SER A 635 -24.75 36.90 -11.13
C SER A 635 -26.20 37.37 -11.24
N LEU A 636 -27.12 36.42 -11.44
CA LEU A 636 -28.55 36.68 -11.39
C LEU A 636 -29.01 36.95 -9.96
N LEU A 637 -28.56 36.17 -8.98
CA LEU A 637 -28.85 36.40 -7.56
C LEU A 637 -28.35 37.77 -7.09
N GLU A 638 -27.13 38.17 -7.46
CA GLU A 638 -26.55 39.43 -7.00
C GLU A 638 -27.27 40.66 -7.59
N ALA A 639 -27.77 40.55 -8.83
CA ALA A 639 -28.26 41.70 -9.57
C ALA A 639 -29.78 41.80 -9.72
N CYS A 640 -30.53 41.02 -8.95
CA CYS A 640 -31.99 41.03 -8.94
C CYS A 640 -32.62 41.82 -7.77
N PRO A 641 -32.15 43.03 -7.36
CA PRO A 641 -32.82 43.72 -6.27
C PRO A 641 -34.26 44.07 -6.65
N LYS A 642 -35.16 44.00 -5.67
CA LYS A 642 -36.55 44.48 -5.81
C LYS A 642 -36.55 45.83 -6.56
N PRO A 643 -37.35 46.03 -7.62
CA PRO A 643 -38.40 45.16 -8.17
C PRO A 643 -37.98 44.30 -9.40
N VAL A 644 -38.77 43.24 -9.67
CA VAL A 644 -38.68 42.22 -10.76
C VAL A 644 -38.36 42.77 -12.16
N ARG A 645 -38.67 44.05 -12.44
CA ARG A 645 -38.39 44.69 -13.73
C ARG A 645 -36.89 44.79 -14.05
N LYS A 646 -36.01 44.92 -13.04
CA LYS A 646 -34.54 44.92 -13.22
C LYS A 646 -34.00 43.54 -13.58
N CYS A 647 -34.59 42.46 -13.05
CA CYS A 647 -34.24 41.08 -13.40
C CYS A 647 -34.37 40.78 -14.91
N ARG A 648 -35.35 41.40 -15.60
CA ARG A 648 -35.54 41.23 -17.05
C ARG A 648 -34.35 41.70 -17.90
N GLN A 649 -33.56 42.67 -17.44
CA GLN A 649 -32.35 43.10 -18.17
C GLN A 649 -31.22 42.06 -18.06
N LYS A 650 -31.09 41.41 -16.91
CA LYS A 650 -30.13 40.32 -16.66
C LYS A 650 -30.53 39.00 -17.35
N LEU A 651 -31.80 38.78 -17.65
CA LEU A 651 -32.22 37.64 -18.48
C LEU A 651 -31.64 37.64 -19.91
N ASN A 652 -31.16 38.79 -20.43
CA ASN A 652 -30.43 38.85 -21.69
C ASN A 652 -28.99 38.29 -21.58
N ALA A 653 -28.41 38.24 -20.39
CA ALA A 653 -27.09 37.63 -20.14
C ALA A 653 -27.13 36.11 -20.31
N MET A 654 -28.29 35.48 -20.11
CA MET A 654 -28.49 34.04 -20.38
C MET A 654 -28.11 33.66 -21.82
N LYS A 655 -28.58 34.43 -22.81
CA LYS A 655 -28.24 34.20 -24.23
C LYS A 655 -26.74 34.32 -24.48
N LYS A 656 -26.05 35.13 -23.68
CA LYS A 656 -24.60 35.31 -23.79
C LYS A 656 -23.83 34.18 -23.12
N ALA A 657 -24.30 33.66 -21.98
CA ALA A 657 -23.80 32.43 -21.37
C ALA A 657 -23.97 31.23 -22.32
N GLU A 658 -25.13 31.09 -22.96
CA GLU A 658 -25.36 30.07 -23.99
C GLU A 658 -24.43 30.24 -25.20
N ASN A 659 -24.25 31.49 -25.67
CA ASN A 659 -23.32 31.77 -26.76
C ASN A 659 -21.86 31.49 -26.36
N LEU A 660 -21.50 31.61 -25.09
CA LEU A 660 -20.18 31.26 -24.57
C LEU A 660 -19.96 29.75 -24.67
N CYS A 661 -20.91 28.93 -24.23
CA CYS A 661 -20.85 27.47 -24.40
C CYS A 661 -20.78 27.07 -25.87
N LYS A 662 -21.59 27.69 -26.74
CA LYS A 662 -21.55 27.47 -28.20
C LYS A 662 -20.21 27.85 -28.83
N LYS A 663 -19.52 28.86 -28.30
CA LYS A 663 -18.17 29.21 -28.76
C LYS A 663 -17.16 28.14 -28.36
N ALA A 664 -17.20 27.65 -27.12
CA ALA A 664 -16.38 26.54 -26.66
C ALA A 664 -16.58 25.29 -27.54
N GLU A 665 -17.84 24.94 -27.83
CA GLU A 665 -18.21 23.84 -28.71
C GLU A 665 -17.66 24.02 -30.14
N LYS A 666 -17.83 25.21 -30.74
CA LYS A 666 -17.30 25.51 -32.09
C LYS A 666 -15.78 25.42 -32.17
N THR A 667 -15.09 25.68 -31.06
CA THR A 667 -13.63 25.55 -30.98
C THR A 667 -13.19 24.12 -30.65
N GLY A 668 -14.12 23.18 -30.45
CA GLY A 668 -13.81 21.81 -30.04
C GLY A 668 -13.24 21.71 -28.63
N TYR A 669 -13.63 22.62 -27.74
CA TYR A 669 -13.13 22.71 -26.36
C TYR A 669 -11.59 22.82 -26.27
N ARG A 670 -10.95 23.37 -27.30
CA ARG A 670 -9.53 23.72 -27.31
C ARG A 670 -9.32 25.05 -26.60
N TRP A 671 -8.55 25.03 -25.52
CA TRP A 671 -8.42 26.16 -24.57
C TRP A 671 -8.02 27.47 -25.25
N PHE A 672 -6.94 27.46 -26.04
CA PHE A 672 -6.42 28.67 -26.68
C PHE A 672 -7.34 29.19 -27.80
N ASP A 673 -7.89 28.29 -28.62
CA ASP A 673 -8.83 28.66 -29.69
C ASP A 673 -10.11 29.26 -29.11
N PHE A 674 -10.59 28.72 -28.00
CA PHE A 674 -11.73 29.26 -27.25
C PHE A 674 -11.46 30.68 -26.77
N LEU A 675 -10.33 30.94 -26.11
CA LEU A 675 -9.96 32.29 -25.67
C LEU A 675 -9.79 33.28 -26.83
N GLU A 676 -9.25 32.82 -27.97
CA GLU A 676 -9.17 33.65 -29.19
C GLU A 676 -10.55 34.00 -29.75
N SER A 677 -11.51 33.08 -29.71
CA SER A 677 -12.90 33.33 -30.15
C SER A 677 -13.61 34.43 -29.34
N LEU A 678 -13.05 34.81 -28.19
CA LEU A 678 -13.53 35.87 -27.31
C LEU A 678 -12.81 37.21 -27.51
N ARG A 679 -11.80 37.32 -28.38
CA ARG A 679 -11.26 38.63 -28.78
C ARG A 679 -12.36 39.42 -29.49
N GLY A 680 -12.69 40.60 -28.96
CA GLY A 680 -13.63 41.51 -29.61
C GLY A 680 -13.16 41.85 -31.03
N LYS A 681 -14.09 42.04 -31.97
CA LYS A 681 -13.75 42.81 -33.18
C LYS A 681 -13.39 44.21 -32.70
N ARG A 682 -12.19 44.69 -33.06
CA ARG A 682 -11.79 46.08 -32.82
C ARG A 682 -12.80 47.05 -33.41
#